data_AF-A0A971QM59-F1
#
_entry.id   AF-A0A971QM59-F1
#
_cell.length_a   1.000
_cell.length_b   1.000
_cell.length_c   1.000
_cell.angle_alpha   90.00
_cell.angle_beta   90.00
_cell.angle_gamma   90.00
#
_symmetry.space_group_name_H-M   'P 1'
#
loop_
_entity.id
_entity.type
_entity.pdbx_description
1 polymer ?
#
loop_
_entity_poly.entity_id
_entity_poly.type
_entity_poly.pdbx_seq_one_letter_code
_entity_poly.pdbx_strand_id
1 'polypeptide(L)'
;MTIGIGADHYEARAVKIGDWTGARLALDEFFTRVRKLVEVDLAVGSLLYRDGETCVFSFPGERFGHDKQGYQGGDLQIADWEGWLTEQIDGYAREAKFETPPYCFISEKPSRSLVEMTAEIRKARETMVVPLHRNWQFPGQDSSDGHVCPVCIVRRNRSGTDKQMPCDPCKVRRTHRLDMWLEGKLGSDSIWISDVADANDRVALVTMSLDIEPWLDGTRLDAFRTQSVARWAAQNTTQKKPLPEDHDSLVNLVKTALGTGNQTSQARSLIQKKIAPGLRDENDNDVPWDKFYELVVEDRANAPQWNTLDENGRAAWLTHQLFCKLASPGRIYRFWRQAEDFFKALLAEFREIVAADQNRWRVRRLVIKPDNGSSGSWEDRQTYGGRYEDAPVSLLYREQTKDFLTICNLARLLKPEQDKDCLRGITLELKADDRVNAKRLVVHSTADAAGALGVYYPVIPLDLSPVRFRVLLPLEAASACVDRAIEAWRDQFARVWDRLPLRVGVVAFPRMTPFQAVIDAARTIEDDLDRIKKSETWRVAGCETREGVTALSIKSLDHPYELLKTIPIRLRDGRDDVFYPYLAVEEKQVRFPLDFQHPNGQVLRHAKDLRSGDGVLVYPSLIATIFMDSTARRFEPLSRRQLTEWLRMRDLWRLMDRHAQSQTALRGTWSELIERRGAWQGPDGTWFEGGKTAWLDLARAVFHERLGVRGACLETLVQAAGDELLDWSLEWHMSVLKKQVSGGDR
;
A
#
# COMPACT_ATOMS: atom_id res chain seq x y z
N MET A 1 -10.43 -11.90 -18.98
CA MET A 1 -9.45 -11.21 -19.84
C MET A 1 -8.58 -10.32 -18.98
N THR A 2 -7.27 -10.43 -19.12
CA THR A 2 -6.27 -9.70 -18.34
C THR A 2 -5.43 -8.85 -19.29
N ILE A 3 -5.28 -7.58 -18.96
CA ILE A 3 -4.47 -6.63 -19.71
C ILE A 3 -3.46 -6.02 -18.76
N GLY A 4 -2.20 -5.96 -19.17
CA GLY A 4 -1.16 -5.37 -18.36
C GLY A 4 -0.14 -4.58 -19.17
N ILE A 5 0.63 -3.76 -18.49
CA ILE A 5 1.82 -3.12 -19.04
C ILE A 5 2.84 -2.96 -17.89
N GLY A 6 4.12 -3.23 -18.17
CA GLY A 6 5.18 -3.17 -17.16
C GLY A 6 5.49 -1.74 -16.72
N ALA A 7 4.71 -1.18 -15.80
CA ALA A 7 4.84 0.21 -15.35
C ALA A 7 6.17 0.43 -14.60
N ASP A 8 6.63 -0.58 -13.87
CA ASP A 8 7.94 -0.60 -13.22
C ASP A 8 9.11 -0.28 -14.17
N HIS A 9 8.99 -0.59 -15.48
CA HIS A 9 9.99 -0.20 -16.48
C HIS A 9 10.18 1.32 -16.57
N TYR A 10 9.08 2.06 -16.50
CA TYR A 10 9.04 3.52 -16.62
C TYR A 10 9.45 4.19 -15.31
N GLU A 11 9.01 3.63 -14.19
CA GLU A 11 9.33 4.15 -12.87
C GLU A 11 10.81 4.04 -12.55
N ALA A 12 11.41 2.86 -12.75
CA ALA A 12 12.81 2.61 -12.41
C ALA A 12 13.83 3.45 -13.20
N ARG A 13 13.40 4.04 -14.33
CA ARG A 13 14.22 4.90 -15.18
C ARG A 13 13.89 6.39 -15.06
N ALA A 14 12.92 6.74 -14.21
CA ALA A 14 12.53 8.13 -14.01
C ALA A 14 13.66 8.90 -13.31
N VAL A 15 14.27 9.85 -14.02
CA VAL A 15 15.33 10.72 -13.48
C VAL A 15 14.74 11.81 -12.59
N LYS A 16 13.59 12.37 -13.00
CA LYS A 16 12.81 13.37 -12.26
C LYS A 16 11.41 12.83 -11.96
N ILE A 17 10.75 13.37 -10.93
CA ILE A 17 9.35 13.02 -10.60
C ILE A 17 8.41 13.23 -11.80
N GLY A 18 8.65 14.27 -12.59
CA GLY A 18 7.88 14.55 -13.80
C GLY A 18 7.98 13.47 -14.89
N ASP A 19 9.05 12.67 -14.90
CA ASP A 19 9.18 11.52 -15.80
C ASP A 19 8.21 10.42 -15.43
N TRP A 20 8.24 10.01 -14.16
CA TRP A 20 7.37 8.97 -13.66
C TRP A 20 5.91 9.38 -13.72
N THR A 21 5.56 10.52 -13.12
CA THR A 21 4.17 11.00 -13.08
C THR A 21 3.61 11.31 -14.47
N GLY A 22 4.44 11.76 -15.42
CA GLY A 22 4.04 11.91 -16.82
C GLY A 22 3.81 10.58 -17.53
N ALA A 23 4.66 9.58 -17.30
CA ALA A 23 4.45 8.22 -17.79
C ALA A 23 3.20 7.59 -17.16
N ARG A 24 3.01 7.74 -15.85
CA ARG A 24 1.85 7.27 -15.09
C ARG A 24 0.54 7.81 -15.67
N LEU A 25 0.49 9.11 -15.96
CA LEU A 25 -0.67 9.72 -16.63
C LEU A 25 -0.98 9.07 -17.98
N ALA A 26 0.05 8.85 -18.82
CA ALA A 26 -0.13 8.17 -20.10
C ALA A 26 -0.61 6.71 -19.95
N LEU A 27 -0.11 5.99 -18.93
CA LEU A 27 -0.55 4.63 -18.60
C LEU A 27 -2.02 4.62 -18.13
N ASP A 28 -2.41 5.59 -17.32
CA ASP A 28 -3.79 5.72 -16.84
C ASP A 28 -4.78 6.06 -17.96
N GLU A 29 -4.38 6.91 -18.92
CA GLU A 29 -5.14 7.17 -20.14
C GLU A 29 -5.24 5.92 -21.02
N PHE A 30 -4.16 5.16 -21.19
CA PHE A 30 -4.15 3.89 -21.89
C PHE A 30 -5.16 2.89 -21.29
N PHE A 31 -5.10 2.64 -19.99
CA PHE A 31 -6.06 1.77 -19.32
C PHE A 31 -7.50 2.28 -19.40
N THR A 32 -7.70 3.60 -19.42
CA THR A 32 -9.03 4.20 -19.60
C THR A 32 -9.58 3.94 -21.01
N ARG A 33 -8.74 4.01 -22.04
CA ARG A 33 -9.13 3.66 -23.42
C ARG A 33 -9.44 2.18 -23.57
N VAL A 34 -8.60 1.31 -22.99
CA VAL A 34 -8.85 -0.14 -22.93
C VAL A 34 -10.17 -0.44 -22.23
N ARG A 35 -10.43 0.18 -21.07
CA ARG A 35 -11.70 0.01 -20.35
C ARG A 35 -12.89 0.43 -21.21
N LYS A 36 -12.80 1.58 -21.88
CA LYS A 36 -13.87 2.05 -22.78
C LYS A 36 -14.12 1.05 -23.92
N LEU A 37 -13.06 0.52 -24.55
CA LEU A 37 -13.17 -0.48 -25.60
C LEU A 37 -13.99 -1.69 -25.11
N VAL A 38 -13.65 -2.22 -23.93
CA VAL A 38 -14.25 -3.45 -23.40
C VAL A 38 -15.67 -3.23 -22.85
N GLU A 39 -15.88 -2.19 -22.04
CA GLU A 39 -17.15 -1.95 -21.33
C GLU A 39 -18.20 -1.24 -22.19
N VAL A 40 -17.78 -0.38 -23.13
CA VAL A 40 -18.68 0.52 -23.85
C VAL A 40 -18.72 0.19 -25.33
N ASP A 41 -17.56 0.16 -26.00
CA ASP A 41 -17.53 0.06 -27.47
C ASP A 41 -17.88 -1.37 -27.94
N LEU A 42 -17.38 -2.39 -27.23
CA LEU A 42 -17.69 -3.80 -27.47
C LEU A 42 -18.83 -4.31 -26.58
N ALA A 43 -18.97 -3.74 -25.37
CA ALA A 43 -19.91 -4.19 -24.34
C ALA A 43 -19.81 -5.71 -24.03
N VAL A 44 -18.59 -6.25 -24.03
CA VAL A 44 -18.32 -7.68 -23.82
C VAL A 44 -17.93 -8.02 -22.38
N GLY A 45 -17.61 -7.01 -21.55
CA GLY A 45 -17.09 -7.26 -20.21
C GLY A 45 -17.23 -6.08 -19.25
N SER A 46 -16.82 -6.30 -18.00
CA SER A 46 -16.77 -5.28 -16.95
C SER A 46 -15.44 -5.37 -16.22
N LEU A 47 -14.89 -4.22 -15.82
CA LEU A 47 -13.66 -4.12 -15.05
C LEU A 47 -13.88 -4.66 -13.64
N LEU A 48 -13.15 -5.72 -13.31
CA LEU A 48 -13.20 -6.39 -12.02
C LEU A 48 -12.09 -5.92 -11.07
N TYR A 49 -10.94 -5.62 -11.64
CA TYR A 49 -9.72 -5.25 -10.93
C TYR A 49 -8.89 -4.28 -11.76
N ARG A 50 -8.27 -3.29 -11.11
CA ARG A 50 -7.27 -2.41 -11.72
C ARG A 50 -6.28 -1.95 -10.67
N ASP A 51 -4.99 -2.11 -10.95
CA ASP A 51 -3.90 -1.48 -10.20
C ASP A 51 -3.02 -0.62 -11.12
N GLY A 52 -1.77 -0.38 -10.70
CA GLY A 52 -0.81 0.41 -11.46
C GLY A 52 -0.36 -0.23 -12.78
N GLU A 53 -0.46 -1.54 -12.90
CA GLU A 53 0.18 -2.32 -13.98
C GLU A 53 -0.79 -3.24 -14.72
N THR A 54 -1.92 -3.59 -14.13
CA THR A 54 -2.84 -4.61 -14.63
C THR A 54 -4.30 -4.19 -14.48
N CYS A 55 -5.12 -4.60 -15.43
CA CYS A 55 -6.58 -4.56 -15.40
C CYS A 55 -7.12 -5.95 -15.72
N VAL A 56 -8.11 -6.41 -14.96
CA VAL A 56 -8.82 -7.66 -15.25
C VAL A 56 -10.28 -7.36 -15.51
N PHE A 57 -10.78 -7.92 -16.60
CA PHE A 57 -12.16 -7.81 -17.04
C PHE A 57 -12.82 -9.19 -17.02
N SER A 58 -14.10 -9.22 -16.66
CA SER A 58 -14.96 -10.34 -17.02
C SER A 58 -15.02 -10.43 -18.55
N PHE A 59 -15.06 -11.64 -19.08
CA PHE A 59 -15.15 -11.87 -20.52
C PHE A 59 -16.05 -13.08 -20.79
N PRO A 60 -16.83 -13.12 -21.89
CA PRO A 60 -17.67 -14.27 -22.21
C PRO A 60 -16.77 -15.46 -22.52
N GLY A 61 -16.98 -16.58 -21.83
CA GLY A 61 -16.24 -17.82 -22.08
C GLY A 61 -17.00 -18.75 -23.01
N GLU A 62 -16.28 -19.67 -23.66
CA GLU A 62 -16.89 -20.73 -24.46
C GLU A 62 -17.87 -21.57 -23.62
N ARG A 63 -18.96 -22.01 -24.24
CA ARG A 63 -19.90 -22.90 -23.57
C ARG A 63 -19.31 -24.30 -23.42
N PHE A 64 -19.69 -24.97 -22.34
CA PHE A 64 -19.33 -26.38 -22.13
C PHE A 64 -19.85 -27.25 -23.28
N GLY A 65 -18.96 -28.03 -23.90
CA GLY A 65 -19.30 -28.91 -25.01
C GLY A 65 -19.40 -28.23 -26.38
N HIS A 66 -18.88 -27.01 -26.55
CA HIS A 66 -18.78 -26.35 -27.87
C HIS A 66 -18.01 -27.19 -28.91
N ASP A 67 -17.10 -28.03 -28.42
CA ASP A 67 -16.26 -28.97 -29.16
C ASP A 67 -16.94 -30.32 -29.47
N LYS A 68 -18.17 -30.56 -28.98
CA LYS A 68 -18.90 -31.81 -29.21
C LYS A 68 -19.65 -31.79 -30.55
N GLN A 69 -19.61 -32.91 -31.27
CA GLN A 69 -20.39 -33.11 -32.50
C GLN A 69 -21.88 -32.88 -32.25
N GLY A 70 -22.48 -31.93 -32.99
CA GLY A 70 -23.91 -31.58 -32.93
C GLY A 70 -24.25 -30.32 -32.14
N TYR A 71 -23.26 -29.61 -31.57
CA TYR A 71 -23.48 -28.29 -30.96
C TYR A 71 -23.91 -27.26 -32.02
N GLN A 72 -25.07 -26.63 -31.81
CA GLN A 72 -25.64 -25.61 -32.73
C GLN A 72 -25.49 -24.17 -32.22
N GLY A 73 -24.90 -23.98 -31.03
CA GLY A 73 -24.52 -22.64 -30.58
C GLY A 73 -23.25 -22.19 -31.33
N GLY A 74 -23.09 -20.89 -31.54
CA GLY A 74 -21.84 -20.37 -32.12
C GLY A 74 -20.62 -20.67 -31.23
N ASP A 75 -19.47 -20.79 -31.88
CA ASP A 75 -18.13 -20.78 -31.28
C ASP A 75 -17.73 -19.31 -31.08
N LEU A 76 -17.38 -18.91 -29.85
CA LEU A 76 -16.91 -17.53 -29.62
C LEU A 76 -15.54 -17.30 -30.24
N GLN A 77 -14.79 -18.36 -30.59
CA GLN A 77 -13.45 -18.27 -31.17
C GLN A 77 -12.53 -17.42 -30.29
N ILE A 78 -12.40 -17.78 -29.01
CA ILE A 78 -11.62 -17.02 -28.02
C ILE A 78 -10.20 -16.68 -28.50
N ALA A 79 -9.55 -17.58 -29.24
CA ALA A 79 -8.23 -17.33 -29.81
C ALA A 79 -8.23 -16.18 -30.83
N ASP A 80 -9.26 -16.08 -31.66
CA ASP A 80 -9.40 -15.01 -32.65
C ASP A 80 -9.71 -13.67 -31.96
N TRP A 81 -10.54 -13.69 -30.89
CA TRP A 81 -10.75 -12.52 -30.04
C TRP A 81 -9.49 -12.05 -29.36
N GLU A 82 -8.71 -12.96 -28.78
CA GLU A 82 -7.44 -12.62 -28.13
C GLU A 82 -6.49 -11.98 -29.13
N GLY A 83 -6.36 -12.55 -30.33
CA GLY A 83 -5.55 -11.99 -31.40
C GLY A 83 -5.99 -10.57 -31.80
N TRP A 84 -7.29 -10.39 -32.06
CA TRP A 84 -7.86 -9.10 -32.45
C TRP A 84 -7.73 -8.04 -31.33
N LEU A 85 -8.06 -8.41 -30.08
CA LEU A 85 -7.92 -7.52 -28.93
C LEU A 85 -6.47 -7.13 -28.70
N THR A 86 -5.54 -8.08 -28.84
CA THR A 86 -4.10 -7.81 -28.74
C THR A 86 -3.68 -6.77 -29.78
N GLU A 87 -4.16 -6.87 -31.03
CA GLU A 87 -3.86 -5.89 -32.06
C GLU A 87 -4.41 -4.49 -31.74
N GLN A 88 -5.65 -4.40 -31.23
CA GLN A 88 -6.25 -3.12 -30.81
C GLN A 88 -5.48 -2.48 -29.66
N ILE A 89 -5.15 -3.27 -28.63
CA ILE A 89 -4.42 -2.82 -27.44
C ILE A 89 -3.00 -2.41 -27.82
N ASP A 90 -2.35 -3.16 -28.73
CA ASP A 90 -1.06 -2.78 -29.31
C ASP A 90 -1.15 -1.46 -30.06
N GLY A 91 -2.23 -1.22 -30.80
CA GLY A 91 -2.52 0.06 -31.44
C GLY A 91 -2.51 1.21 -30.44
N TYR A 92 -3.25 1.08 -29.33
CA TYR A 92 -3.28 2.10 -28.28
C TYR A 92 -1.91 2.33 -27.64
N ALA A 93 -1.14 1.27 -27.39
CA ALA A 93 0.21 1.37 -26.85
C ALA A 93 1.18 2.06 -27.83
N ARG A 94 1.05 1.80 -29.14
CA ARG A 94 1.83 2.48 -30.18
C ARG A 94 1.45 3.95 -30.32
N GLU A 95 0.17 4.30 -30.24
CA GLU A 95 -0.29 5.70 -30.22
C GLU A 95 0.29 6.46 -29.01
N ALA A 96 0.32 5.82 -27.83
CA ALA A 96 0.93 6.35 -26.62
C ALA A 96 2.49 6.28 -26.61
N LYS A 97 3.08 5.72 -27.68
CA LYS A 97 4.53 5.58 -27.90
C LYS A 97 5.24 4.81 -26.79
N PHE A 98 4.59 3.78 -26.23
CA PHE A 98 5.19 2.95 -25.20
C PHE A 98 6.38 2.12 -25.71
N GLU A 99 7.37 1.98 -24.84
CA GLU A 99 8.64 1.28 -25.06
C GLU A 99 8.51 -0.23 -24.82
N THR A 100 7.46 -0.64 -24.11
CA THR A 100 7.18 -2.03 -23.72
C THR A 100 5.87 -2.51 -24.36
N PRO A 101 5.80 -3.76 -24.85
CA PRO A 101 4.54 -4.33 -25.32
C PRO A 101 3.55 -4.48 -24.15
N PRO A 102 2.25 -4.26 -24.38
CA PRO A 102 1.22 -4.64 -23.42
C PRO A 102 1.06 -6.16 -23.39
N TYR A 103 0.68 -6.68 -22.23
CA TYR A 103 0.19 -8.04 -22.04
C TYR A 103 -1.32 -8.06 -22.30
N CYS A 104 -1.79 -9.04 -23.07
CA CYS A 104 -3.21 -9.30 -23.30
C CYS A 104 -3.41 -10.81 -23.29
N PHE A 105 -4.35 -11.28 -22.47
CA PHE A 105 -4.64 -12.71 -22.36
C PHE A 105 -6.09 -12.94 -21.97
N ILE A 106 -6.74 -13.93 -22.58
CA ILE A 106 -8.06 -14.42 -22.19
C ILE A 106 -7.86 -15.81 -21.58
N SER A 107 -8.39 -16.01 -20.38
CA SER A 107 -8.30 -17.28 -19.66
C SER A 107 -8.85 -18.43 -20.52
N GLU A 108 -8.06 -19.47 -20.71
CA GLU A 108 -8.41 -20.66 -21.53
C GLU A 108 -9.65 -21.38 -20.99
N LYS A 109 -9.82 -21.39 -19.67
CA LYS A 109 -10.97 -22.04 -19.01
C LYS A 109 -12.01 -20.99 -18.62
N PRO A 110 -13.29 -21.18 -18.98
CA PRO A 110 -14.36 -20.35 -18.47
C PRO A 110 -14.55 -20.62 -16.98
N SER A 111 -14.45 -19.58 -16.16
CA SER A 111 -14.73 -19.66 -14.72
C SER A 111 -15.86 -18.73 -14.32
N ARG A 112 -16.66 -19.18 -13.37
CA ARG A 112 -17.71 -18.36 -12.72
C ARG A 112 -17.19 -17.63 -11.48
N SER A 113 -15.96 -17.93 -11.07
CA SER A 113 -15.31 -17.34 -9.90
C SER A 113 -14.34 -16.24 -10.29
N LEU A 114 -14.24 -15.26 -9.39
CA LEU A 114 -13.21 -14.22 -9.49
C LEU A 114 -11.92 -14.58 -8.78
N VAL A 115 -11.83 -15.77 -8.20
CA VAL A 115 -10.63 -16.18 -7.47
C VAL A 115 -9.45 -16.43 -8.40
N GLU A 116 -9.71 -17.02 -9.57
CA GLU A 116 -8.69 -17.26 -10.61
C GLU A 116 -8.04 -15.96 -11.10
N MET A 117 -8.73 -14.81 -10.96
CA MET A 117 -8.19 -13.49 -11.26
C MET A 117 -6.81 -13.26 -10.63
N THR A 118 -6.59 -13.76 -9.42
CA THR A 118 -5.30 -13.55 -8.72
C THR A 118 -4.17 -14.32 -9.42
N ALA A 119 -4.44 -15.53 -9.92
CA ALA A 119 -3.47 -16.29 -10.69
C ALA A 119 -3.17 -15.61 -12.03
N GLU A 120 -4.20 -15.07 -12.68
CA GLU A 120 -4.06 -14.30 -13.93
C GLU A 120 -3.25 -13.00 -13.72
N ILE A 121 -3.47 -12.29 -12.61
CA ILE A 121 -2.66 -11.11 -12.24
C ILE A 121 -1.20 -11.50 -12.02
N ARG A 122 -0.93 -12.60 -11.29
CA ARG A 122 0.44 -13.09 -11.07
C ARG A 122 1.12 -13.44 -12.39
N LYS A 123 0.46 -14.21 -13.27
CA LYS A 123 0.98 -14.58 -14.59
C LYS A 123 1.31 -13.36 -15.44
N ALA A 124 0.43 -12.36 -15.46
CA ALA A 124 0.67 -11.10 -16.14
C ALA A 124 1.92 -10.38 -15.58
N ARG A 125 2.00 -10.22 -14.25
CA ARG A 125 3.16 -9.59 -13.59
C ARG A 125 4.45 -10.33 -13.88
N GLU A 126 4.49 -11.65 -13.70
CA GLU A 126 5.66 -12.50 -13.97
C GLU A 126 6.16 -12.34 -15.42
N THR A 127 5.24 -12.27 -16.37
CA THR A 127 5.58 -12.05 -17.79
C THR A 127 6.17 -10.66 -17.99
N MET A 128 5.55 -9.63 -17.40
CA MET A 128 5.93 -8.23 -17.58
C MET A 128 7.17 -7.80 -16.77
N VAL A 129 7.64 -8.62 -15.83
CA VAL A 129 8.97 -8.43 -15.19
C VAL A 129 10.06 -8.30 -16.24
N VAL A 130 9.93 -9.03 -17.36
CA VAL A 130 10.77 -8.83 -18.54
C VAL A 130 10.14 -7.72 -19.41
N PRO A 131 10.75 -6.53 -19.51
CA PRO A 131 10.09 -5.40 -20.18
C PRO A 131 9.81 -5.63 -21.67
N LEU A 132 10.61 -6.47 -22.33
CA LEU A 132 10.44 -6.89 -23.73
C LEU A 132 10.16 -8.41 -23.78
N HIS A 133 9.06 -8.84 -23.16
CA HIS A 133 8.65 -10.25 -23.11
C HIS A 133 8.17 -10.82 -24.46
N ARG A 134 7.93 -9.97 -25.46
CA ARG A 134 7.69 -10.34 -26.86
C ARG A 134 8.26 -9.29 -27.81
N ASN A 135 8.36 -9.64 -29.09
CA ASN A 135 8.81 -8.72 -30.15
C ASN A 135 7.95 -7.45 -30.14
N TRP A 136 8.61 -6.30 -29.99
CA TRP A 136 7.97 -5.00 -29.94
C TRP A 136 8.75 -3.99 -30.75
N GLN A 137 8.11 -3.45 -31.78
CA GLN A 137 8.66 -2.32 -32.52
C GLN A 137 8.15 -1.04 -31.86
N PHE A 138 9.03 -0.35 -31.15
CA PHE A 138 8.67 0.90 -30.50
C PHE A 138 8.45 2.00 -31.56
N PRO A 139 7.38 2.81 -31.45
CA PRO A 139 7.13 3.89 -32.40
C PRO A 139 8.12 5.04 -32.24
N GLY A 140 8.55 5.61 -33.37
CA GLY A 140 9.36 6.83 -33.46
C GLY A 140 10.64 6.66 -34.27
N GLN A 141 11.00 7.68 -35.06
CA GLN A 141 12.31 7.74 -35.71
C GLN A 141 13.38 8.11 -34.68
N ASP A 142 14.46 7.33 -34.63
CA ASP A 142 15.68 7.77 -33.97
C ASP A 142 16.33 8.88 -34.79
N SER A 143 16.69 9.99 -34.13
CA SER A 143 17.66 10.91 -34.69
C SER A 143 18.96 10.14 -34.94
N SER A 144 19.50 10.18 -36.16
CA SER A 144 20.74 9.47 -36.48
C SER A 144 21.94 9.97 -35.66
N ASP A 145 21.88 11.22 -35.16
CA ASP A 145 23.04 11.94 -34.63
C ASP A 145 22.91 12.36 -33.15
N GLY A 146 21.80 12.01 -32.48
CA GLY A 146 21.55 12.35 -31.07
C GLY A 146 22.04 11.32 -30.05
N HIS A 147 22.13 11.72 -28.77
CA HIS A 147 22.49 10.82 -27.66
C HIS A 147 21.32 9.94 -27.23
N VAL A 148 21.60 8.80 -26.60
CA VAL A 148 20.56 7.97 -25.96
C VAL A 148 19.83 8.79 -24.89
N CYS A 149 18.50 8.80 -24.93
CA CYS A 149 17.65 9.55 -24.00
C CYS A 149 17.91 9.09 -22.56
N PRO A 150 18.18 10.03 -21.63
CA PRO A 150 18.46 9.67 -20.24
C PRO A 150 17.23 9.17 -19.47
N VAL A 151 16.02 9.36 -20.01
CA VAL A 151 14.76 8.94 -19.38
C VAL A 151 14.34 7.54 -19.83
N CYS A 152 14.11 7.33 -21.12
CA CYS A 152 13.67 6.00 -21.59
C CYS A 152 14.83 5.03 -21.81
N ILE A 153 16.05 5.52 -22.06
CA ILE A 153 17.24 4.71 -22.38
C ILE A 153 17.10 3.89 -23.69
N VAL A 154 15.99 4.07 -24.42
CA VAL A 154 15.69 3.35 -25.67
C VAL A 154 15.91 4.24 -26.90
N ARG A 155 15.32 5.45 -26.92
CA ARG A 155 15.34 6.34 -28.09
C ARG A 155 16.46 7.36 -28.04
N ARG A 156 16.90 7.87 -29.19
CA ARG A 156 17.82 9.01 -29.26
C ARG A 156 17.11 10.35 -29.07
N ASN A 157 17.80 11.31 -28.46
CA ASN A 157 17.34 12.70 -28.35
C ASN A 157 17.67 13.47 -29.64
N ARG A 158 17.30 14.75 -29.72
CA ARG A 158 17.56 15.59 -30.91
C ARG A 158 18.85 16.40 -30.83
N SER A 159 19.62 16.28 -29.75
CA SER A 159 20.77 17.14 -29.48
C SER A 159 22.07 16.36 -29.57
N GLY A 160 22.99 16.81 -30.43
CA GLY A 160 24.34 16.25 -30.52
C GLY A 160 25.25 16.66 -29.34
N THR A 161 24.87 17.67 -28.55
CA THR A 161 25.70 18.24 -27.48
C THR A 161 25.14 18.05 -26.07
N ASP A 162 23.82 17.98 -25.94
CA ASP A 162 23.13 17.85 -24.64
C ASP A 162 22.70 16.41 -24.39
N LYS A 163 23.45 15.72 -23.53
CA LYS A 163 23.16 14.33 -23.11
C LYS A 163 21.99 14.23 -22.13
N GLN A 164 21.60 15.33 -21.48
CA GLN A 164 20.52 15.35 -20.49
C GLN A 164 19.16 15.65 -21.11
N MET A 165 19.14 16.09 -22.38
CA MET A 165 17.90 16.36 -23.11
C MET A 165 17.09 15.05 -23.32
N PRO A 166 15.81 15.02 -22.89
CA PRO A 166 14.92 13.89 -23.18
C PRO A 166 14.57 13.80 -24.67
N CYS A 167 14.26 12.58 -25.14
CA CYS A 167 13.63 12.39 -26.44
C CYS A 167 12.21 12.97 -26.48
N ASP A 168 11.66 13.18 -27.68
CA ASP A 168 10.36 13.85 -27.84
C ASP A 168 9.21 13.15 -27.12
N PRO A 169 9.06 11.80 -27.16
CA PRO A 169 7.98 11.15 -26.41
C PRO A 169 8.07 11.42 -24.89
N CYS A 170 9.27 11.38 -24.31
CA CYS A 170 9.46 11.68 -22.89
C CYS A 170 9.17 13.16 -22.59
N LYS A 171 9.60 14.08 -23.47
CA LYS A 171 9.28 15.52 -23.33
C LYS A 171 7.77 15.77 -23.42
N VAL A 172 7.08 15.14 -24.37
CA VAL A 172 5.62 15.23 -24.53
C VAL A 172 4.90 14.73 -23.27
N ARG A 173 5.31 13.59 -22.70
CA ARG A 173 4.73 13.09 -21.43
C ARG A 173 4.88 14.12 -20.29
N ARG A 174 6.05 14.75 -20.16
CA ARG A 174 6.28 15.83 -19.17
C ARG A 174 5.40 17.05 -19.44
N THR A 175 5.36 17.53 -20.69
CA THR A 175 4.59 18.73 -21.07
C THR A 175 3.08 18.50 -20.95
N HIS A 176 2.58 17.33 -21.33
CA HIS A 176 1.15 16.98 -21.20
C HIS A 176 0.67 17.07 -19.76
N ARG A 177 1.45 16.53 -18.82
CA ARG A 177 1.18 16.67 -17.37
C ARG A 177 1.17 18.14 -16.93
N LEU A 178 2.12 18.94 -17.41
CA LEU A 178 2.20 20.37 -17.09
C LEU A 178 0.97 21.13 -17.63
N ASP A 179 0.52 20.79 -18.83
CA ASP A 179 -0.63 21.42 -19.47
C ASP A 179 -1.92 21.10 -18.69
N MET A 180 -2.13 19.84 -18.32
CA MET A 180 -3.25 19.46 -17.46
C MET A 180 -3.24 20.17 -16.10
N TRP A 181 -2.05 20.40 -15.54
CA TRP A 181 -1.91 21.17 -14.30
C TRP A 181 -2.27 22.64 -14.50
N LEU A 182 -1.76 23.29 -15.56
CA LEU A 182 -2.08 24.68 -15.90
C LEU A 182 -3.57 24.88 -16.17
N GLU A 183 -4.24 23.88 -16.74
CA GLU A 183 -5.69 23.85 -16.98
C GLU A 183 -6.52 23.52 -15.73
N GLY A 184 -5.89 23.22 -14.59
CA GLY A 184 -6.57 22.87 -13.33
C GLY A 184 -7.20 21.47 -13.31
N LYS A 185 -6.87 20.60 -14.28
CA LYS A 185 -7.44 19.23 -14.40
C LYS A 185 -6.89 18.24 -13.37
N LEU A 186 -5.75 18.56 -12.74
CA LEU A 186 -5.12 17.73 -11.70
C LEU A 186 -5.59 18.07 -10.28
N GLY A 187 -6.61 18.93 -10.14
CA GLY A 187 -7.09 19.40 -8.84
C GLY A 187 -6.06 20.32 -8.15
N SER A 188 -6.06 20.30 -6.82
CA SER A 188 -5.23 21.19 -5.99
C SER A 188 -3.93 20.55 -5.52
N ASP A 189 -3.61 19.32 -5.91
CA ASP A 189 -2.35 18.68 -5.55
C ASP A 189 -1.18 19.36 -6.30
N SER A 190 0.00 19.43 -5.67
CA SER A 190 1.17 19.95 -6.35
C SER A 190 1.71 18.91 -7.35
N ILE A 191 2.39 19.41 -8.38
CA ILE A 191 3.21 18.62 -9.30
C ILE A 191 4.71 18.86 -9.10
N TRP A 192 5.08 19.71 -8.14
CA TRP A 192 6.43 20.24 -7.94
C TRP A 192 7.00 19.81 -6.59
N ILE A 193 8.13 19.13 -6.59
CA ILE A 193 8.78 18.71 -5.33
C ILE A 193 9.20 19.91 -4.47
N SER A 194 9.52 21.04 -5.09
CA SER A 194 9.85 22.29 -4.40
C SER A 194 8.67 22.88 -3.63
N ASP A 195 7.42 22.60 -4.03
CA ASP A 195 6.23 22.96 -3.25
C ASP A 195 6.05 22.03 -2.04
N VAL A 196 6.44 20.76 -2.18
CA VAL A 196 6.28 19.74 -1.12
C VAL A 196 7.35 19.87 -0.04
N ALA A 197 8.57 20.27 -0.39
CA ALA A 197 9.68 20.36 0.55
C ALA A 197 9.35 21.22 1.79
N ASP A 198 9.74 20.69 2.95
CA ASP A 198 9.57 21.34 4.25
C ASP A 198 10.46 22.59 4.39
N ALA A 199 10.37 23.29 5.52
CA ALA A 199 11.18 24.48 5.79
C ALA A 199 12.70 24.23 5.71
N ASN A 200 13.13 22.98 5.89
CA ASN A 200 14.52 22.52 5.88
C ASN A 200 14.98 21.94 4.52
N ASP A 201 14.20 22.13 3.45
CA ASP A 201 14.44 21.57 2.11
C ASP A 201 14.39 20.04 2.02
N ARG A 202 13.55 19.38 2.83
CA ARG A 202 13.44 17.92 2.90
C ARG A 202 12.05 17.43 2.55
N VAL A 203 11.98 16.21 2.04
CA VAL A 203 10.77 15.53 1.59
C VAL A 203 10.76 14.12 2.16
N ALA A 204 9.57 13.57 2.35
CA ALA A 204 9.37 12.15 2.64
C ALA A 204 8.58 11.51 1.50
N LEU A 205 9.05 10.36 1.01
CA LEU A 205 8.23 9.43 0.25
C LEU A 205 7.68 8.41 1.24
N VAL A 206 6.36 8.43 1.44
CA VAL A 206 5.67 7.43 2.26
C VAL A 206 5.03 6.42 1.33
N THR A 207 5.34 5.15 1.55
CA THR A 207 4.72 4.02 0.87
C THR A 207 3.91 3.20 1.86
N MET A 208 2.74 2.74 1.46
CA MET A 208 1.88 1.87 2.27
C MET A 208 1.25 0.78 1.41
N SER A 209 1.02 -0.39 1.99
CA SER A 209 0.30 -1.48 1.33
C SER A 209 -0.49 -2.32 2.33
N LEU A 210 -1.55 -2.94 1.81
CA LEU A 210 -2.34 -3.96 2.50
C LEU A 210 -2.10 -5.31 1.83
N ASP A 211 -2.01 -6.37 2.63
CA ASP A 211 -1.92 -7.76 2.15
C ASP A 211 -3.30 -8.25 1.64
N ILE A 212 -3.79 -7.63 0.56
CA ILE A 212 -5.14 -7.87 0.02
C ILE A 212 -5.19 -9.10 -0.89
N GLU A 213 -4.07 -9.56 -1.43
CA GLU A 213 -4.03 -10.63 -2.42
C GLU A 213 -4.61 -11.97 -1.89
N PRO A 214 -4.29 -12.42 -0.66
CA PRO A 214 -4.93 -13.61 -0.06
C PRO A 214 -6.44 -13.46 0.20
N TRP A 215 -6.98 -12.24 0.11
CA TRP A 215 -8.42 -11.98 0.17
C TRP A 215 -9.07 -12.09 -1.20
N LEU A 216 -8.35 -11.70 -2.26
CA LEU A 216 -8.82 -11.82 -3.64
C LEU A 216 -8.79 -13.27 -4.11
N ASP A 217 -7.81 -14.07 -3.64
CA ASP A 217 -7.69 -15.49 -3.99
C ASP A 217 -8.58 -16.43 -3.14
N GLY A 218 -9.40 -15.88 -2.24
CA GLY A 218 -10.32 -16.66 -1.42
C GLY A 218 -9.69 -17.31 -0.17
N THR A 219 -8.37 -17.34 -0.02
CA THR A 219 -7.71 -18.06 1.10
C THR A 219 -8.08 -17.48 2.46
N ARG A 220 -8.15 -16.15 2.60
CA ARG A 220 -8.57 -15.49 3.84
C ARG A 220 -10.06 -15.55 4.10
N LEU A 221 -10.86 -15.94 3.09
CA LEU A 221 -12.30 -16.11 3.25
C LEU A 221 -12.66 -17.34 4.08
N ASP A 222 -11.74 -18.30 4.20
CA ASP A 222 -11.91 -19.47 5.07
C ASP A 222 -12.01 -19.13 6.55
N ALA A 223 -11.57 -17.93 6.93
CA ALA A 223 -11.77 -17.40 8.27
C ALA A 223 -13.20 -16.89 8.53
N PHE A 224 -14.06 -16.81 7.51
CA PHE A 224 -15.40 -16.22 7.62
C PHE A 224 -16.48 -17.28 7.72
N ARG A 225 -17.15 -17.31 8.87
CA ARG A 225 -18.34 -18.15 9.03
C ARG A 225 -19.60 -17.50 8.48
N THR A 226 -20.48 -18.32 7.89
CA THR A 226 -21.87 -17.93 7.59
C THR A 226 -22.76 -18.12 8.81
N GLN A 227 -22.57 -19.24 9.51
CA GLN A 227 -23.29 -19.66 10.70
C GLN A 227 -22.48 -20.74 11.44
N SER A 228 -22.67 -20.91 12.74
CA SER A 228 -22.12 -22.06 13.49
C SER A 228 -22.91 -23.33 13.21
N VAL A 229 -22.27 -24.50 13.27
CA VAL A 229 -22.92 -25.81 13.13
C VAL A 229 -24.06 -25.99 14.14
N ALA A 230 -23.81 -25.70 15.42
CA ALA A 230 -24.82 -25.74 16.48
C ALA A 230 -26.07 -24.91 16.16
N ARG A 231 -25.91 -23.64 15.76
CA ARG A 231 -27.04 -22.77 15.39
C ARG A 231 -27.84 -23.29 14.18
N TRP A 232 -27.15 -23.78 13.15
CA TRP A 232 -27.82 -24.37 11.99
C TRP A 232 -28.59 -25.63 12.37
N ALA A 233 -27.96 -26.50 13.15
CA ALA A 233 -28.56 -27.74 13.63
C ALA A 233 -29.80 -27.44 14.47
N ALA A 234 -29.74 -26.48 15.40
CA ALA A 234 -30.89 -26.07 16.20
C ALA A 234 -32.07 -25.55 15.36
N GLN A 235 -31.81 -24.87 14.24
CA GLN A 235 -32.84 -24.34 13.35
C GLN A 235 -33.42 -25.37 12.37
N ASN A 236 -32.70 -26.47 12.10
CA ASN A 236 -33.03 -27.42 11.05
C ASN A 236 -33.35 -28.84 11.56
N THR A 237 -33.00 -29.14 12.81
CA THR A 237 -33.28 -30.42 13.48
C THR A 237 -34.78 -30.61 13.66
N THR A 238 -35.23 -31.85 13.48
CA THR A 238 -36.59 -32.27 13.87
C THR A 238 -36.51 -33.53 14.73
N GLN A 239 -37.52 -33.80 15.56
CA GLN A 239 -37.54 -35.00 16.41
C GLN A 239 -37.30 -36.31 15.66
N LYS A 240 -37.72 -36.40 14.38
CA LYS A 240 -37.53 -37.61 13.54
C LYS A 240 -36.16 -37.67 12.85
N LYS A 241 -35.44 -36.55 12.78
CA LYS A 241 -34.19 -36.37 12.01
C LYS A 241 -33.28 -35.39 12.76
N PRO A 242 -32.56 -35.85 13.80
CA PRO A 242 -31.59 -35.02 14.52
C PRO A 242 -30.39 -34.68 13.63
N LEU A 243 -29.89 -33.44 13.73
CA LEU A 243 -28.67 -33.01 13.06
C LEU A 243 -27.52 -32.90 14.08
N PRO A 244 -26.27 -33.14 13.66
CA PRO A 244 -25.09 -32.93 14.50
C PRO A 244 -24.96 -31.47 14.95
N GLU A 245 -24.65 -31.25 16.23
CA GLU A 245 -24.44 -29.90 16.79
C GLU A 245 -22.96 -29.49 16.81
N ASP A 246 -22.05 -30.46 16.74
CA ASP A 246 -20.60 -30.25 16.70
C ASP A 246 -20.01 -30.52 15.31
N HIS A 247 -18.80 -29.99 15.08
CA HIS A 247 -18.12 -30.04 13.79
C HIS A 247 -17.73 -31.46 13.37
N ASP A 248 -17.19 -32.27 14.28
CA ASP A 248 -16.65 -33.60 13.96
C ASP A 248 -17.75 -34.58 13.58
N SER A 249 -18.87 -34.55 14.33
CA SER A 249 -20.06 -35.32 14.01
C SER A 249 -20.67 -34.91 12.67
N LEU A 250 -20.60 -33.62 12.30
CA LEU A 250 -21.03 -33.15 10.98
C LEU A 250 -20.11 -33.66 9.85
N VAL A 251 -18.78 -33.62 10.05
CA VAL A 251 -17.82 -34.18 9.10
C VAL A 251 -18.10 -35.66 8.87
N ASN A 252 -18.37 -36.41 9.94
CA ASN A 252 -18.75 -37.82 9.84
C ASN A 252 -20.06 -38.03 9.08
N LEU A 253 -21.07 -37.18 9.29
CA LEU A 253 -22.33 -37.24 8.52
C LEU A 253 -22.08 -36.99 7.01
N VAL A 254 -21.25 -35.99 6.66
CA VAL A 254 -20.88 -35.71 5.28
C VAL A 254 -20.10 -36.89 4.70
N LYS A 255 -19.16 -37.48 5.46
CA LYS A 255 -18.42 -38.68 5.04
C LYS A 255 -19.36 -39.85 4.74
N THR A 256 -20.36 -40.11 5.58
CA THR A 256 -21.39 -41.12 5.31
C THR A 256 -22.17 -40.82 4.02
N ALA A 257 -22.42 -39.54 3.73
CA ALA A 257 -23.07 -39.11 2.50
C ALA A 257 -22.20 -39.27 1.24
N LEU A 258 -20.87 -39.33 1.39
CA LEU A 258 -19.96 -39.59 0.27
C LEU A 258 -19.85 -41.08 -0.09
N GLY A 259 -20.17 -41.99 0.84
CA GLY A 259 -20.06 -43.44 0.65
C GLY A 259 -21.11 -44.07 -0.29
N THR A 260 -21.30 -45.38 -0.18
CA THR A 260 -22.26 -46.17 -0.95
C THR A 260 -23.22 -46.96 -0.04
N GLY A 261 -24.48 -47.13 -0.45
CA GLY A 261 -25.50 -47.91 0.28
C GLY A 261 -26.66 -47.10 0.87
N ASN A 262 -27.54 -47.76 1.61
CA ASN A 262 -28.81 -47.17 2.11
C ASN A 262 -28.60 -46.04 3.13
N GLN A 263 -27.59 -46.16 4.01
CA GLN A 263 -27.27 -45.12 5.00
C GLN A 263 -26.80 -43.82 4.33
N THR A 264 -26.10 -43.94 3.19
CA THR A 264 -25.67 -42.81 2.37
C THR A 264 -26.86 -42.04 1.80
N SER A 265 -27.86 -42.72 1.24
CA SER A 265 -29.06 -42.05 0.68
C SER A 265 -29.81 -41.22 1.72
N GLN A 266 -29.87 -41.70 2.97
CA GLN A 266 -30.49 -40.97 4.07
C GLN A 266 -29.67 -39.74 4.48
N ALA A 267 -28.34 -39.87 4.58
CA ALA A 267 -27.43 -38.76 4.87
C ALA A 267 -27.45 -37.70 3.76
N ARG A 268 -27.41 -38.11 2.49
CA ARG A 268 -27.55 -37.23 1.32
C ARG A 268 -28.86 -36.46 1.35
N SER A 269 -29.98 -37.15 1.60
CA SER A 269 -31.29 -36.51 1.69
C SER A 269 -31.37 -35.47 2.82
N LEU A 270 -30.69 -35.70 3.94
CA LEU A 270 -30.60 -34.72 5.03
C LEU A 270 -29.80 -33.49 4.61
N ILE A 271 -28.63 -33.68 3.99
CA ILE A 271 -27.76 -32.58 3.57
C ILE A 271 -28.37 -31.78 2.40
N GLN A 272 -28.81 -32.44 1.33
CA GLN A 272 -29.38 -31.78 0.15
C GLN A 272 -30.67 -31.02 0.48
N LYS A 273 -31.54 -31.55 1.35
CA LYS A 273 -32.80 -30.84 1.71
C LYS A 273 -32.59 -29.64 2.64
N LYS A 274 -31.47 -29.54 3.35
CA LYS A 274 -31.28 -28.58 4.45
C LYS A 274 -30.08 -27.65 4.31
N ILE A 275 -29.04 -28.06 3.60
CA ILE A 275 -27.80 -27.28 3.40
C ILE A 275 -27.71 -26.72 1.98
N ALA A 276 -28.10 -27.53 0.97
CA ALA A 276 -28.07 -27.12 -0.44
C ALA A 276 -29.42 -27.38 -1.15
N PRO A 277 -30.54 -26.81 -0.65
CA PRO A 277 -31.85 -27.03 -1.26
C PRO A 277 -31.86 -26.49 -2.69
N GLY A 278 -32.13 -27.36 -3.66
CA GLY A 278 -32.29 -26.99 -5.08
C GLY A 278 -31.02 -27.11 -5.93
N LEU A 279 -29.97 -27.79 -5.46
CA LEU A 279 -28.82 -28.08 -6.30
C LEU A 279 -29.16 -29.21 -7.28
N ARG A 280 -29.75 -28.79 -8.40
CA ARG A 280 -30.22 -29.63 -9.48
C ARG A 280 -29.32 -29.40 -10.70
N ASP A 281 -29.08 -30.46 -11.48
CA ASP A 281 -28.45 -30.30 -12.78
C ASP A 281 -29.42 -29.62 -13.77
N GLU A 282 -28.95 -29.35 -14.99
CA GLU A 282 -29.74 -28.74 -16.05
C GLU A 282 -30.99 -29.54 -16.47
N ASN A 283 -31.09 -30.80 -16.03
CA ASN A 283 -32.18 -31.73 -16.29
C ASN A 283 -33.05 -31.98 -15.04
N ASP A 284 -32.92 -31.16 -13.99
CA ASP A 284 -33.61 -31.30 -12.70
C ASP A 284 -33.28 -32.59 -11.91
N ASN A 285 -32.11 -33.20 -12.14
CA ASN A 285 -31.61 -34.31 -11.32
C ASN A 285 -30.73 -33.81 -10.17
N ASP A 286 -30.56 -34.64 -9.13
CA ASP A 286 -29.58 -34.35 -8.07
C ASP A 286 -28.16 -34.29 -8.67
N VAL A 287 -27.45 -33.19 -8.43
CA VAL A 287 -26.07 -33.05 -8.92
C VAL A 287 -25.16 -34.09 -8.23
N PRO A 288 -24.32 -34.81 -8.98
CA PRO A 288 -23.32 -35.71 -8.43
C PRO A 288 -22.39 -35.02 -7.41
N TRP A 289 -21.95 -35.74 -6.38
CA TRP A 289 -21.17 -35.14 -5.28
C TRP A 289 -19.78 -34.65 -5.69
N ASP A 290 -19.14 -35.29 -6.65
CA ASP A 290 -17.91 -34.83 -7.29
C ASP A 290 -18.14 -33.50 -8.00
N LYS A 291 -19.26 -33.36 -8.74
CA LYS A 291 -19.65 -32.09 -9.38
C LYS A 291 -20.04 -31.02 -8.37
N PHE A 292 -20.69 -31.39 -7.29
CA PHE A 292 -20.99 -30.45 -6.19
C PHE A 292 -19.71 -29.98 -5.50
N TYR A 293 -18.75 -30.87 -5.28
CA TYR A 293 -17.44 -30.54 -4.73
C TYR A 293 -16.68 -29.59 -5.64
N GLU A 294 -16.68 -29.83 -6.95
CA GLU A 294 -16.11 -28.93 -7.96
C GLU A 294 -16.66 -27.50 -7.79
N LEU A 295 -17.99 -27.36 -7.64
CA LEU A 295 -18.67 -26.07 -7.51
C LEU A 295 -18.44 -25.35 -6.17
N VAL A 296 -18.26 -26.09 -5.07
CA VAL A 296 -18.24 -25.51 -3.71
C VAL A 296 -16.82 -25.42 -3.14
N VAL A 297 -15.93 -26.32 -3.55
CA VAL A 297 -14.57 -26.42 -3.03
C VAL A 297 -13.54 -26.06 -4.10
N GLU A 298 -13.65 -26.59 -5.32
CA GLU A 298 -12.61 -26.40 -6.36
C GLU A 298 -12.61 -25.02 -7.01
N ASP A 299 -13.64 -24.22 -6.75
CA ASP A 299 -13.83 -22.85 -7.24
C ASP A 299 -12.90 -21.81 -6.57
N ARG A 300 -11.62 -22.18 -6.36
CA ARG A 300 -10.60 -21.41 -5.64
C ARG A 300 -9.19 -21.62 -6.21
N ALA A 301 -8.30 -20.67 -5.99
CA ALA A 301 -6.97 -20.63 -6.61
C ALA A 301 -6.08 -21.80 -6.20
N ASN A 302 -6.19 -22.25 -4.94
CA ASN A 302 -5.41 -23.36 -4.37
C ASN A 302 -6.32 -24.46 -3.79
N ALA A 303 -7.48 -24.71 -4.42
CA ALA A 303 -8.37 -25.74 -3.93
C ALA A 303 -7.79 -27.15 -4.14
N PRO A 304 -7.98 -28.06 -3.18
CA PRO A 304 -7.65 -29.46 -3.40
C PRO A 304 -8.70 -30.11 -4.29
N GLN A 305 -8.24 -30.81 -5.32
CA GLN A 305 -9.08 -31.54 -6.25
C GLN A 305 -9.68 -32.78 -5.60
N TRP A 306 -10.89 -33.15 -6.00
CA TRP A 306 -11.61 -34.32 -5.52
C TRP A 306 -10.75 -35.60 -5.59
N ASN A 307 -10.06 -35.78 -6.71
CA ASN A 307 -9.24 -36.96 -6.98
C ASN A 307 -7.93 -37.03 -6.17
N THR A 308 -7.50 -35.93 -5.54
CA THR A 308 -6.25 -35.90 -4.77
C THR A 308 -6.47 -36.14 -3.27
N LEU A 309 -7.73 -36.16 -2.81
CA LEU A 309 -8.10 -36.37 -1.41
C LEU A 309 -8.73 -37.75 -1.18
N ASP A 310 -8.54 -38.27 0.03
CA ASP A 310 -9.31 -39.40 0.55
C ASP A 310 -10.73 -38.96 0.97
N GLU A 311 -11.58 -39.91 1.37
CA GLU A 311 -12.94 -39.60 1.80
C GLU A 311 -13.00 -38.65 3.02
N ASN A 312 -12.02 -38.74 3.92
CA ASN A 312 -11.93 -37.85 5.08
C ASN A 312 -11.65 -36.42 4.65
N GLY A 313 -10.66 -36.22 3.78
CA GLY A 313 -10.31 -34.93 3.22
C GLY A 313 -11.49 -34.31 2.47
N ARG A 314 -12.16 -35.07 1.60
CA ARG A 314 -13.35 -34.59 0.87
C ARG A 314 -14.47 -34.15 1.81
N ALA A 315 -14.76 -34.95 2.84
CA ALA A 315 -15.80 -34.63 3.82
C ALA A 315 -15.45 -33.40 4.66
N ALA A 316 -14.19 -33.27 5.09
CA ALA A 316 -13.71 -32.10 5.83
C ALA A 316 -13.84 -30.82 5.01
N TRP A 317 -13.41 -30.84 3.74
CA TRP A 317 -13.51 -29.68 2.85
C TRP A 317 -14.95 -29.27 2.55
N LEU A 318 -15.82 -30.22 2.20
CA LEU A 318 -17.24 -29.93 2.01
C LEU A 318 -17.86 -29.31 3.26
N THR A 319 -17.63 -29.93 4.42
CA THR A 319 -18.16 -29.44 5.70
C THR A 319 -17.66 -28.03 6.01
N HIS A 320 -16.38 -27.76 5.76
CA HIS A 320 -15.81 -26.43 5.96
C HIS A 320 -16.47 -25.39 5.06
N GLN A 321 -16.58 -25.67 3.75
CA GLN A 321 -17.13 -24.73 2.76
C GLN A 321 -18.61 -24.43 2.94
N LEU A 322 -19.42 -25.43 3.31
CA LEU A 322 -20.86 -25.26 3.53
C LEU A 322 -21.19 -24.23 4.62
N PHE A 323 -20.26 -24.00 5.54
CA PHE A 323 -20.41 -23.09 6.68
C PHE A 323 -19.47 -21.87 6.60
N CYS A 324 -18.72 -21.72 5.51
CA CYS A 324 -17.88 -20.55 5.23
C CYS A 324 -18.54 -19.59 4.23
N LYS A 325 -18.13 -18.32 4.25
CA LYS A 325 -18.50 -17.38 3.18
C LYS A 325 -17.68 -17.71 1.94
N LEU A 326 -18.35 -18.04 0.84
CA LEU A 326 -17.68 -18.30 -0.44
C LEU A 326 -17.09 -17.03 -1.06
N ALA A 327 -16.11 -17.18 -1.94
CA ALA A 327 -15.47 -16.11 -2.70
C ALA A 327 -16.32 -15.60 -3.87
N SER A 328 -17.57 -15.23 -3.60
CA SER A 328 -18.48 -14.69 -4.63
C SER A 328 -17.89 -13.42 -5.27
N PRO A 329 -18.11 -13.19 -6.58
CA PRO A 329 -17.63 -12.01 -7.29
C PRO A 329 -17.86 -10.68 -6.56
N GLY A 330 -19.08 -10.43 -6.10
CA GLY A 330 -19.44 -9.20 -5.38
C GLY A 330 -18.79 -9.07 -3.98
N ARG A 331 -18.25 -10.14 -3.41
CA ARG A 331 -17.49 -10.09 -2.15
C ARG A 331 -16.04 -9.72 -2.41
N ILE A 332 -15.40 -10.38 -3.37
CA ILE A 332 -14.03 -10.06 -3.82
C ILE A 332 -13.94 -8.60 -4.27
N TYR A 333 -14.89 -8.16 -5.11
CA TYR A 333 -14.97 -6.77 -5.55
C TYR A 333 -15.08 -5.78 -4.38
N ARG A 334 -15.89 -6.09 -3.35
CA ARG A 334 -16.04 -5.21 -2.17
C ARG A 334 -14.77 -5.12 -1.34
N PHE A 335 -13.99 -6.19 -1.21
CA PHE A 335 -12.71 -6.13 -0.50
C PHE A 335 -11.73 -5.18 -1.20
N TRP A 336 -11.60 -5.31 -2.52
CA TRP A 336 -10.79 -4.40 -3.32
C TRP A 336 -11.24 -2.94 -3.17
N ARG A 337 -12.54 -2.69 -3.38
CA ARG A 337 -13.13 -1.34 -3.27
C ARG A 337 -12.94 -0.72 -1.90
N GLN A 338 -13.19 -1.48 -0.82
CA GLN A 338 -13.04 -0.97 0.54
C GLN A 338 -11.58 -0.62 0.87
N ALA A 339 -10.62 -1.42 0.39
CA ALA A 339 -9.19 -1.13 0.55
C ALA A 339 -8.75 0.07 -0.29
N GLU A 340 -9.32 0.25 -1.49
CA GLU A 340 -9.04 1.39 -2.35
C GLU A 340 -9.61 2.70 -1.74
N ASP A 341 -10.86 2.64 -1.27
CA ASP A 341 -11.55 3.75 -0.63
C ASP A 341 -10.85 4.16 0.69
N PHE A 342 -10.25 3.21 1.41
CA PHE A 342 -9.40 3.48 2.58
C PHE A 342 -8.22 4.41 2.24
N PHE A 343 -7.43 4.09 1.21
CA PHE A 343 -6.30 4.92 0.82
C PHE A 343 -6.74 6.26 0.19
N LYS A 344 -7.89 6.30 -0.51
CA LYS A 344 -8.50 7.56 -0.98
C LYS A 344 -8.86 8.49 0.18
N ALA A 345 -9.47 7.94 1.23
CA ALA A 345 -9.80 8.70 2.44
C ALA A 345 -8.52 9.18 3.15
N LEU A 346 -7.51 8.32 3.30
CA LEU A 346 -6.22 8.70 3.87
C LEU A 346 -5.53 9.82 3.10
N LEU A 347 -5.54 9.76 1.76
CA LEU A 347 -4.97 10.84 0.95
C LEU A 347 -5.69 12.18 1.19
N ALA A 348 -7.02 12.16 1.34
CA ALA A 348 -7.78 13.37 1.68
C ALA A 348 -7.38 13.92 3.06
N GLU A 349 -7.20 13.06 4.05
CA GLU A 349 -6.76 13.48 5.39
C GLU A 349 -5.31 13.96 5.39
N PHE A 350 -4.42 13.36 4.59
CA PHE A 350 -3.04 13.82 4.45
C PHE A 350 -3.00 15.24 3.89
N ARG A 351 -3.87 15.57 2.94
CA ARG A 351 -4.00 16.94 2.41
C ARG A 351 -4.31 17.94 3.51
N GLU A 352 -5.23 17.61 4.41
CA GLU A 352 -5.57 18.47 5.55
C GLU A 352 -4.39 18.61 6.53
N ILE A 353 -3.72 17.50 6.86
CA ILE A 353 -2.56 17.51 7.76
C ILE A 353 -1.45 18.40 7.20
N VAL A 354 -1.14 18.30 5.91
CA VAL A 354 -0.04 19.07 5.31
C VAL A 354 -0.42 20.52 4.99
N ALA A 355 -1.72 20.83 4.90
CA ALA A 355 -2.21 22.20 4.72
C ALA A 355 -2.31 22.97 6.03
N ALA A 356 -2.37 22.28 7.17
CA ALA A 356 -2.45 22.86 8.51
C ALA A 356 -1.10 23.45 8.96
N ASP A 357 -0.64 24.48 8.26
CA ASP A 357 0.58 25.23 8.57
C ASP A 357 0.23 26.60 9.17
N GLN A 358 1.02 27.05 10.14
CA GLN A 358 0.86 28.38 10.76
C GLN A 358 1.19 29.49 9.75
N ASN A 359 2.08 29.22 8.80
CA ASN A 359 2.45 30.15 7.75
C ASN A 359 1.51 30.02 6.55
N ARG A 360 0.65 31.03 6.37
CA ARG A 360 -0.31 31.12 5.25
C ARG A 360 0.31 30.98 3.85
N TRP A 361 1.61 31.26 3.70
CA TRP A 361 2.33 31.16 2.43
C TRP A 361 2.63 29.71 2.04
N ARG A 362 2.52 28.75 2.96
CA ARG A 362 2.82 27.33 2.74
C ARG A 362 2.04 26.69 1.60
N VAL A 363 0.81 27.15 1.39
CA VAL A 363 -0.18 26.57 0.48
C VAL A 363 -0.55 27.50 -0.68
N ARG A 364 0.19 28.59 -0.87
CA ARG A 364 -0.15 29.65 -1.84
C ARG A 364 0.92 29.81 -2.90
N ARG A 365 0.50 30.18 -4.10
CA ARG A 365 1.38 30.62 -5.19
C ARG A 365 1.21 32.10 -5.46
N LEU A 366 2.31 32.73 -5.85
CA LEU A 366 2.36 34.11 -6.31
C LEU A 366 2.70 34.14 -7.79
N VAL A 367 2.21 35.18 -8.44
CA VAL A 367 2.61 35.61 -9.78
C VAL A 367 3.61 36.74 -9.63
N ILE A 368 4.78 36.57 -10.23
CA ILE A 368 5.89 37.52 -10.25
C ILE A 368 5.96 38.11 -11.66
N LYS A 369 5.85 39.43 -11.77
CA LYS A 369 6.04 40.14 -13.04
C LYS A 369 7.47 40.67 -13.16
N PRO A 370 8.17 40.40 -14.26
CA PRO A 370 9.51 40.92 -14.50
C PRO A 370 9.48 42.44 -14.73
N ASP A 371 10.53 43.12 -14.29
CA ASP A 371 10.82 44.51 -14.64
C ASP A 371 11.64 44.60 -15.94
N ASN A 372 11.74 45.80 -16.52
CA ASN A 372 12.52 46.12 -17.72
C ASN A 372 14.03 45.80 -17.57
N GLY A 373 14.54 45.70 -16.34
CA GLY A 373 15.92 45.29 -16.04
C GLY A 373 16.17 43.77 -16.10
N SER A 374 15.17 42.97 -16.46
CA SER A 374 15.29 41.52 -16.58
C SER A 374 15.87 41.10 -17.94
N SER A 375 16.49 39.92 -18.01
CA SER A 375 16.95 39.35 -19.27
C SER A 375 15.78 39.14 -20.25
N GLY A 376 15.99 39.39 -21.55
CA GLY A 376 14.90 39.57 -22.52
C GLY A 376 14.35 38.30 -23.20
N SER A 377 14.92 37.11 -23.02
CA SER A 377 14.42 35.88 -23.63
C SER A 377 14.14 34.80 -22.59
N TRP A 378 12.86 34.51 -22.34
CA TRP A 378 12.41 33.41 -21.49
C TRP A 378 11.65 32.40 -22.34
N GLU A 379 11.83 31.12 -22.04
CA GLU A 379 11.17 30.03 -22.76
C GLU A 379 9.87 29.65 -22.08
N ASP A 380 8.78 29.60 -22.85
CA ASP A 380 7.47 29.22 -22.34
C ASP A 380 7.49 27.84 -21.68
N ARG A 381 6.74 27.69 -20.59
CA ARG A 381 6.60 26.43 -19.83
C ARG A 381 7.92 25.88 -19.28
N GLN A 382 8.98 26.69 -19.26
CA GLN A 382 10.27 26.32 -18.70
C GLN A 382 10.34 26.67 -17.21
N THR A 383 10.92 25.78 -16.42
CA THR A 383 11.25 26.02 -15.02
C THR A 383 12.62 26.67 -14.88
N TYR A 384 12.71 27.60 -13.94
CA TYR A 384 13.90 28.33 -13.58
C TYR A 384 14.14 28.24 -12.08
N GLY A 385 15.32 27.74 -11.70
CA GLY A 385 15.77 27.65 -10.31
C GLY A 385 16.74 28.77 -9.96
N GLY A 386 16.66 29.28 -8.73
CA GLY A 386 17.56 30.29 -8.20
C GLY A 386 17.60 30.26 -6.68
N ARG A 387 18.13 31.31 -6.08
CA ARG A 387 18.12 31.49 -4.62
C ARG A 387 17.71 32.92 -4.27
N TYR A 388 17.00 33.05 -3.16
CA TYR A 388 16.78 34.29 -2.46
C TYR A 388 17.41 34.12 -1.08
N GLU A 389 18.48 34.86 -0.81
CA GLU A 389 19.37 34.58 0.32
C GLU A 389 19.80 33.11 0.31
N ASP A 390 19.54 32.36 1.38
CA ASP A 390 19.80 30.93 1.46
C ASP A 390 18.63 30.06 0.98
N ALA A 391 17.45 30.62 0.74
CA ALA A 391 16.27 29.87 0.35
C ALA A 391 16.25 29.58 -1.16
N PRO A 392 16.03 28.33 -1.59
CA PRO A 392 15.87 27.98 -2.99
C PRO A 392 14.54 28.52 -3.52
N VAL A 393 14.59 29.10 -4.72
CA VAL A 393 13.43 29.62 -5.44
C VAL A 393 13.25 28.80 -6.72
N SER A 394 12.02 28.45 -7.06
CA SER A 394 11.67 27.80 -8.32
C SER A 394 10.49 28.52 -8.95
N LEU A 395 10.64 28.92 -10.21
CA LEU A 395 9.66 29.69 -10.97
C LEU A 395 9.34 29.00 -12.29
N LEU A 396 8.08 29.06 -12.71
CA LEU A 396 7.60 28.64 -14.02
C LEU A 396 7.26 29.87 -14.86
N TYR A 397 7.89 30.03 -16.02
CA TYR A 397 7.56 31.14 -16.92
C TYR A 397 6.35 30.82 -17.81
N ARG A 398 5.46 31.82 -18.00
CA ARG A 398 4.26 31.73 -18.83
C ARG A 398 4.27 32.82 -19.89
N GLU A 399 4.46 32.43 -21.15
CA GLU A 399 4.59 33.39 -22.26
C GLU A 399 3.30 34.16 -22.52
N GLN A 400 2.13 33.52 -22.39
CA GLN A 400 0.82 34.15 -22.63
C GLN A 400 0.58 35.41 -21.78
N THR A 401 1.11 35.41 -20.55
CA THR A 401 0.92 36.48 -19.57
C THR A 401 2.22 37.25 -19.28
N LYS A 402 3.35 36.79 -19.84
CA LYS A 402 4.70 37.32 -19.64
C LYS A 402 5.07 37.45 -18.16
N ASP A 403 4.70 36.45 -17.38
CA ASP A 403 4.92 36.41 -15.94
C ASP A 403 5.52 35.07 -15.48
N PHE A 404 5.90 35.03 -14.21
CA PHE A 404 6.42 33.85 -13.54
C PHE A 404 5.45 33.40 -12.44
N LEU A 405 5.14 32.12 -12.41
CA LEU A 405 4.40 31.50 -11.32
C LEU A 405 5.39 30.85 -10.34
N THR A 406 5.23 31.10 -9.04
CA THR A 406 6.06 30.46 -8.02
C THR A 406 5.67 29.00 -7.88
N ILE A 407 6.65 28.10 -7.93
CA ILE A 407 6.48 26.64 -7.81
C ILE A 407 7.41 26.08 -6.72
N CYS A 408 7.51 26.82 -5.61
CA CYS A 408 8.28 26.45 -4.43
C CYS A 408 7.54 26.87 -3.16
N ASN A 409 7.91 26.25 -2.03
CA ASN A 409 7.38 26.57 -0.71
C ASN A 409 7.71 28.03 -0.32
N LEU A 410 6.72 28.93 -0.46
CA LEU A 410 6.87 30.35 -0.16
C LEU A 410 7.05 30.65 1.33
N ALA A 411 6.67 29.72 2.23
CA ALA A 411 6.90 29.88 3.67
C ALA A 411 8.38 29.96 4.04
N ARG A 412 9.29 29.57 3.13
CA ARG A 412 10.75 29.71 3.26
C ARG A 412 11.27 31.10 2.86
N LEU A 413 10.46 31.85 2.12
CA LEU A 413 10.80 33.19 1.61
C LEU A 413 10.10 34.28 2.42
N LEU A 414 8.89 33.99 2.91
CA LEU A 414 8.02 34.94 3.56
C LEU A 414 7.54 34.41 4.91
N LYS A 415 7.72 35.20 5.95
CA LYS A 415 7.13 34.99 7.28
C LYS A 415 5.60 35.20 7.23
N PRO A 416 4.83 34.64 8.18
CA PRO A 416 3.37 34.73 8.17
C PRO A 416 2.84 36.17 8.11
N GLU A 417 3.53 37.10 8.78
CA GLU A 417 3.17 38.51 8.89
C GLU A 417 3.61 39.35 7.69
N GLN A 418 4.54 38.83 6.87
CA GLN A 418 5.03 39.53 5.70
C GLN A 418 4.00 39.52 4.56
N ASP A 419 4.00 40.62 3.81
CA ASP A 419 3.20 40.75 2.60
C ASP A 419 4.02 40.39 1.34
N LYS A 420 3.33 40.02 0.27
CA LYS A 420 3.94 39.66 -1.02
C LYS A 420 4.84 40.78 -1.57
N ASP A 421 4.50 42.04 -1.27
CA ASP A 421 5.24 43.21 -1.72
C ASP A 421 6.67 43.29 -1.17
N CYS A 422 7.02 42.51 -0.14
CA CYS A 422 8.41 42.33 0.29
C CYS A 422 9.31 41.79 -0.83
N LEU A 423 8.75 41.12 -1.84
CA LEU A 423 9.52 40.60 -2.97
C LEU A 423 9.82 41.64 -4.06
N ARG A 424 9.21 42.83 -3.99
CA ARG A 424 9.34 43.88 -5.01
C ARG A 424 10.75 44.47 -5.01
N GLY A 425 11.32 44.64 -6.20
CA GLY A 425 12.66 45.19 -6.42
C GLY A 425 13.80 44.20 -6.22
N ILE A 426 13.52 42.97 -5.77
CA ILE A 426 14.54 41.94 -5.61
C ILE A 426 15.07 41.52 -6.98
N THR A 427 16.39 41.31 -7.03
CA THR A 427 17.06 40.68 -8.17
C THR A 427 17.30 39.21 -7.86
N LEU A 428 16.84 38.32 -8.74
CA LEU A 428 17.10 36.88 -8.69
C LEU A 428 17.99 36.45 -9.85
N GLU A 429 18.99 35.64 -9.57
CA GLU A 429 19.75 34.91 -10.59
C GLU A 429 19.11 33.55 -10.82
N LEU A 430 18.63 33.33 -12.04
CA LEU A 430 17.82 32.18 -12.42
C LEU A 430 18.53 31.33 -13.47
N LYS A 431 18.55 30.02 -13.26
CA LYS A 431 19.09 29.04 -14.20
C LYS A 431 17.97 28.10 -14.62
N ALA A 432 17.87 27.83 -15.92
CA ALA A 432 17.05 26.73 -16.39
C ALA A 432 17.74 25.41 -16.00
N ASP A 433 16.96 24.37 -15.68
CA ASP A 433 17.47 23.06 -15.26
C ASP A 433 18.59 22.50 -16.17
N ASP A 434 18.52 22.81 -17.47
CA ASP A 434 19.38 22.22 -18.51
C ASP A 434 20.40 23.24 -19.08
N ARG A 435 20.57 24.43 -18.46
CA ARG A 435 21.50 25.47 -18.95
C ARG A 435 22.44 26.01 -17.89
N VAL A 436 23.69 26.23 -18.30
CA VAL A 436 24.75 26.79 -17.44
C VAL A 436 24.56 28.30 -17.21
N ASN A 437 24.00 29.02 -18.19
CA ASN A 437 23.90 30.47 -18.15
C ASN A 437 22.77 30.94 -17.23
N ALA A 438 23.14 31.70 -16.21
CA ALA A 438 22.19 32.42 -15.37
C ALA A 438 21.58 33.60 -16.13
N LYS A 439 20.28 33.80 -15.92
CA LYS A 439 19.51 34.95 -16.39
C LYS A 439 19.10 35.79 -15.19
N ARG A 440 19.09 37.11 -15.35
CA ARG A 440 18.70 38.04 -14.30
C ARG A 440 17.20 38.32 -14.37
N LEU A 441 16.49 38.13 -13.27
CA LEU A 441 15.11 38.56 -13.09
C LEU A 441 15.06 39.68 -12.04
N VAL A 442 14.46 40.82 -12.38
CA VAL A 442 14.16 41.88 -11.41
C VAL A 442 12.65 41.88 -11.18
N VAL A 443 12.22 41.77 -9.93
CA VAL A 443 10.79 41.67 -9.59
C VAL A 443 10.15 43.06 -9.61
N HIS A 444 9.29 43.32 -10.59
CA HIS A 444 8.54 44.59 -10.68
C HIS A 444 7.35 44.63 -9.71
N SER A 445 6.58 43.55 -9.66
CA SER A 445 5.37 43.44 -8.84
C SER A 445 4.98 41.98 -8.60
N THR A 446 4.28 41.75 -7.49
CA THR A 446 3.76 40.43 -7.11
C THR A 446 2.24 40.45 -6.96
N ALA A 447 1.57 39.41 -7.42
CA ALA A 447 0.12 39.22 -7.27
C ALA A 447 -0.19 37.80 -6.78
N ASP A 448 -1.35 37.59 -6.16
CA ASP A 448 -1.81 36.24 -5.84
C ASP A 448 -2.13 35.50 -7.14
N ALA A 449 -1.72 34.23 -7.24
CA ALA A 449 -2.15 33.40 -8.34
C ALA A 449 -3.66 33.11 -8.22
N ALA A 450 -4.38 33.23 -9.33
CA ALA A 450 -5.82 33.06 -9.37
C ALA A 450 -6.23 31.62 -9.74
N GLY A 451 -7.46 31.26 -9.40
CA GLY A 451 -8.08 29.98 -9.80
C GLY A 451 -7.41 28.76 -9.18
N ALA A 452 -7.45 27.64 -9.90
CA ALA A 452 -6.95 26.33 -9.43
C ALA A 452 -5.44 26.32 -9.12
N LEU A 453 -4.66 27.27 -9.65
CA LEU A 453 -3.22 27.35 -9.44
C LEU A 453 -2.84 28.14 -8.17
N GLY A 454 -3.76 28.92 -7.62
CA GLY A 454 -3.52 29.85 -6.51
C GLY A 454 -3.21 29.17 -5.18
N VAL A 455 -3.95 28.10 -4.88
CA VAL A 455 -3.84 27.34 -3.64
C VAL A 455 -3.52 25.89 -3.97
N TYR A 456 -2.67 25.25 -3.16
CA TYR A 456 -2.32 23.85 -3.33
C TYR A 456 -2.15 23.10 -2.02
N TYR A 457 -2.36 21.79 -2.10
CA TYR A 457 -1.91 20.85 -1.07
C TYR A 457 -0.46 20.45 -1.35
N PRO A 458 0.46 20.59 -0.37
CA PRO A 458 1.85 20.19 -0.54
C PRO A 458 2.02 18.66 -0.48
N VAL A 459 1.32 17.95 -1.36
CA VAL A 459 1.42 16.51 -1.58
C VAL A 459 1.60 16.23 -3.07
N ILE A 460 2.30 15.14 -3.40
CA ILE A 460 2.31 14.57 -4.76
C ILE A 460 1.98 13.08 -4.64
N PRO A 461 0.74 12.64 -4.96
CA PRO A 461 0.42 11.22 -5.09
C PRO A 461 1.18 10.62 -6.27
N LEU A 462 1.82 9.47 -6.05
CA LEU A 462 2.51 8.71 -7.10
C LEU A 462 1.73 7.46 -7.50
N ASP A 463 1.21 6.73 -6.50
CA ASP A 463 0.39 5.53 -6.69
C ASP A 463 -0.76 5.53 -5.69
N LEU A 464 -1.94 5.06 -6.12
CA LEU A 464 -3.12 4.94 -5.29
C LEU A 464 -3.81 3.59 -5.54
N SER A 465 -3.35 2.56 -4.85
CA SER A 465 -3.86 1.20 -4.94
C SER A 465 -3.74 0.49 -3.58
N PRO A 466 -4.65 -0.45 -3.24
CA PRO A 466 -4.52 -1.31 -2.05
C PRO A 466 -3.15 -2.00 -1.89
N VAL A 467 -2.56 -2.44 -3.00
CA VAL A 467 -1.27 -3.13 -3.01
C VAL A 467 -0.07 -2.17 -2.96
N ARG A 468 -0.28 -0.90 -3.31
CA ARG A 468 0.77 0.14 -3.34
C ARG A 468 0.14 1.53 -3.32
N PHE A 469 0.28 2.22 -2.21
CA PHE A 469 -0.06 3.63 -2.03
C PHE A 469 1.22 4.42 -1.77
N ARG A 470 1.60 5.31 -2.69
CA ARG A 470 2.82 6.13 -2.59
C ARG A 470 2.47 7.61 -2.66
N VAL A 471 3.03 8.39 -1.74
CA VAL A 471 2.81 9.83 -1.68
C VAL A 471 4.07 10.55 -1.19
N LEU A 472 4.41 11.65 -1.88
CA LEU A 472 5.41 12.59 -1.40
C LEU A 472 4.76 13.61 -0.48
N LEU A 473 5.36 13.80 0.69
CA LEU A 473 4.89 14.68 1.75
C LEU A 473 6.05 15.56 2.26
N PRO A 474 5.76 16.70 2.89
CA PRO A 474 6.76 17.44 3.65
C PRO A 474 7.27 16.55 4.79
N LEU A 475 8.59 16.45 4.98
CA LEU A 475 9.15 15.53 5.97
C LEU A 475 8.64 15.82 7.40
N GLU A 476 8.41 17.08 7.74
CA GLU A 476 7.86 17.49 9.04
C GLU A 476 6.45 16.95 9.33
N ALA A 477 5.65 16.73 8.29
CA ALA A 477 4.28 16.22 8.40
C ALA A 477 4.20 14.69 8.28
N ALA A 478 5.26 14.04 7.76
CA ALA A 478 5.28 12.60 7.48
C ALA A 478 4.88 11.77 8.71
N SER A 479 5.36 12.14 9.91
CA SER A 479 5.02 11.39 11.12
C SER A 479 3.54 11.50 11.50
N ALA A 480 2.92 12.66 11.33
CA ALA A 480 1.50 12.83 11.61
C ALA A 480 0.63 12.05 10.62
N CYS A 481 1.04 11.98 9.35
CA CYS A 481 0.38 11.15 8.34
C CYS A 481 0.49 9.66 8.66
N VAL A 482 1.65 9.18 9.11
CA VAL A 482 1.82 7.78 9.55
C VAL A 482 0.99 7.50 10.81
N ASP A 483 1.00 8.39 11.81
CA ASP A 483 0.17 8.27 13.02
C ASP A 483 -1.30 8.11 12.62
N ARG A 484 -1.80 8.98 11.72
CA ARG A 484 -3.18 8.94 11.23
C ARG A 484 -3.52 7.65 10.45
N ALA A 485 -2.60 7.16 9.61
CA ALA A 485 -2.80 5.92 8.87
C ALA A 485 -2.92 4.70 9.79
N ILE A 486 -2.11 4.65 10.85
CA ILE A 486 -2.18 3.58 11.86
C ILE A 486 -3.53 3.61 12.58
N GLU A 487 -4.01 4.78 12.98
CA GLU A 487 -5.31 4.96 13.63
C GLU A 487 -6.46 4.51 12.71
N ALA A 488 -6.50 5.04 11.48
CA ALA A 488 -7.54 4.69 10.51
C ALA A 488 -7.57 3.19 10.21
N TRP A 489 -6.40 2.55 10.08
CA TRP A 489 -6.31 1.11 9.85
C TRP A 489 -6.84 0.31 11.05
N ARG A 490 -6.45 0.71 12.27
CA ARG A 490 -6.94 0.07 13.51
C ARG A 490 -8.45 0.15 13.63
N ASP A 491 -9.06 1.28 13.27
CA ASP A 491 -10.50 1.47 13.35
C ASP A 491 -11.25 0.69 12.29
N GLN A 492 -10.82 0.81 11.02
CA GLN A 492 -11.52 0.23 9.88
C GLN A 492 -11.35 -1.30 9.79
N PHE A 493 -10.16 -1.81 10.11
CA PHE A 493 -9.80 -3.22 9.95
C PHE A 493 -9.62 -3.97 11.28
N ALA A 494 -10.15 -3.41 12.38
CA ALA A 494 -10.07 -3.96 13.74
C ALA A 494 -10.42 -5.44 13.87
N ARG A 495 -11.33 -5.97 13.03
CA ARG A 495 -11.80 -7.37 13.11
C ARG A 495 -10.89 -8.37 12.41
N VAL A 496 -9.95 -7.88 11.59
CA VAL A 496 -9.13 -8.69 10.68
C VAL A 496 -7.66 -8.29 10.74
N TRP A 497 -7.28 -7.54 11.79
CA TRP A 497 -5.95 -6.96 11.99
C TRP A 497 -4.83 -8.02 12.00
N ASP A 498 -5.16 -9.25 12.38
CA ASP A 498 -4.28 -10.42 12.46
C ASP A 498 -3.85 -10.93 11.08
N ARG A 499 -4.60 -10.61 10.03
CA ARG A 499 -4.47 -11.21 8.70
C ARG A 499 -4.64 -10.24 7.53
N LEU A 500 -4.75 -8.94 7.82
CA LEU A 500 -4.70 -7.84 6.86
C LEU A 500 -3.73 -6.76 7.40
N PRO A 501 -2.43 -7.08 7.49
CA PRO A 501 -1.44 -6.15 8.00
C PRO A 501 -1.34 -4.88 7.15
N LEU A 502 -1.11 -3.75 7.82
CA LEU A 502 -0.63 -2.52 7.19
C LEU A 502 0.89 -2.51 7.18
N ARG A 503 1.48 -2.37 6.00
CA ARG A 503 2.93 -2.19 5.83
C ARG A 503 3.20 -0.72 5.51
N VAL A 504 4.18 -0.13 6.17
CA VAL A 504 4.53 1.29 6.00
C VAL A 504 6.02 1.45 5.77
N GLY A 505 6.40 2.15 4.71
CA GLY A 505 7.77 2.56 4.44
C GLY A 505 7.89 4.07 4.41
N VAL A 506 8.95 4.62 5.00
CA VAL A 506 9.24 6.06 4.95
C VAL A 506 10.67 6.29 4.46
N VAL A 507 10.81 6.91 3.30
CA VAL A 507 12.10 7.36 2.75
C VAL A 507 12.16 8.88 2.95
N ALA A 508 12.95 9.33 3.90
CA ALA A 508 13.22 10.75 4.15
C ALA A 508 14.48 11.18 3.37
N PHE A 509 14.44 12.33 2.69
CA PHE A 509 15.57 12.77 1.87
C PHE A 509 15.59 14.30 1.64
N PRO A 510 16.77 14.91 1.43
CA PRO A 510 16.86 16.28 0.91
C PRO A 510 16.21 16.39 -0.49
N ARG A 511 15.51 17.49 -0.78
CA ARG A 511 14.78 17.68 -2.06
C ARG A 511 15.64 17.44 -3.31
N MET A 512 16.94 17.73 -3.24
CA MET A 512 17.88 17.59 -4.36
C MET A 512 18.40 16.16 -4.56
N THR A 513 18.02 15.20 -3.72
CA THR A 513 18.38 13.79 -3.92
C THR A 513 17.80 13.27 -5.24
N PRO A 514 18.60 12.58 -6.08
CA PRO A 514 18.12 12.02 -7.34
C PRO A 514 16.91 11.12 -7.14
N PHE A 515 15.84 11.36 -7.90
CA PHE A 515 14.56 10.67 -7.71
C PHE A 515 14.70 9.14 -7.91
N GLN A 516 15.52 8.71 -8.85
CA GLN A 516 15.81 7.30 -9.08
C GLN A 516 16.34 6.61 -7.80
N ALA A 517 17.25 7.26 -7.06
CA ALA A 517 17.80 6.69 -5.83
C ALA A 517 16.73 6.58 -4.72
N VAL A 518 15.78 7.53 -4.68
CA VAL A 518 14.65 7.52 -3.75
C VAL A 518 13.67 6.39 -4.07
N ILE A 519 13.36 6.18 -5.35
CA ILE A 519 12.50 5.09 -5.80
C ILE A 519 13.16 3.73 -5.55
N ASP A 520 14.45 3.58 -5.84
CA ASP A 520 15.19 2.33 -5.54
C ASP A 520 15.13 2.00 -4.04
N ALA A 521 15.32 2.99 -3.18
CA ALA A 521 15.19 2.82 -1.73
C ALA A 521 13.76 2.44 -1.31
N ALA A 522 12.74 3.07 -1.91
CA ALA A 522 11.34 2.76 -1.63
C ALA A 522 10.97 1.34 -2.05
N ARG A 523 11.39 0.90 -3.24
CA ARG A 523 11.17 -0.47 -3.73
C ARG A 523 11.88 -1.50 -2.84
N THR A 524 13.10 -1.21 -2.41
CA THR A 524 13.84 -2.08 -1.47
C THR A 524 13.08 -2.24 -0.14
N ILE A 525 12.50 -1.15 0.38
CA ILE A 525 11.64 -1.20 1.57
C ILE A 525 10.38 -2.03 1.32
N GLU A 526 9.69 -1.80 0.21
CA GLU A 526 8.46 -2.54 -0.12
C GLU A 526 8.70 -4.03 -0.24
N ASP A 527 9.77 -4.42 -0.94
CA ASP A 527 10.19 -5.81 -1.09
C ASP A 527 10.54 -6.42 0.27
N ASP A 528 11.26 -5.72 1.15
CA ASP A 528 11.59 -6.23 2.48
C ASP A 528 10.34 -6.42 3.37
N LEU A 529 9.40 -5.47 3.30
CA LEU A 529 8.14 -5.54 4.04
C LEU A 529 7.20 -6.64 3.49
N ASP A 530 7.28 -6.98 2.21
CA ASP A 530 6.49 -8.05 1.58
C ASP A 530 7.07 -9.47 1.82
N ARG A 531 8.36 -9.61 2.12
CA ARG A 531 9.02 -10.92 2.32
C ARG A 531 8.40 -11.76 3.46
N ILE A 532 7.75 -11.15 4.45
CA ILE A 532 7.07 -11.89 5.53
C ILE A 532 5.71 -12.38 5.03
N LYS A 533 5.73 -13.61 4.51
CA LYS A 533 4.53 -14.36 4.08
C LYS A 533 4.05 -15.38 5.11
N LYS A 534 4.71 -15.49 6.25
CA LYS A 534 4.36 -16.44 7.32
C LYS A 534 3.80 -15.70 8.53
N SER A 535 2.83 -16.32 9.19
CA SER A 535 2.36 -15.86 10.49
C SER A 535 3.36 -16.16 11.58
N GLU A 536 3.36 -15.31 12.60
CA GLU A 536 4.04 -15.51 13.88
C GLU A 536 3.01 -15.93 14.94
N THR A 537 3.46 -16.64 15.97
CA THR A 537 2.59 -17.00 17.10
C THR A 537 2.75 -15.98 18.22
N TRP A 538 1.65 -15.31 18.58
CA TRP A 538 1.59 -14.34 19.67
C TRP A 538 0.75 -14.91 20.82
N ARG A 539 1.19 -14.74 22.06
CA ARG A 539 0.53 -15.28 23.26
C ARG A 539 -0.45 -14.27 23.85
N VAL A 540 -1.66 -14.71 24.19
CA VAL A 540 -2.63 -13.91 24.92
C VAL A 540 -2.21 -13.82 26.39
N ALA A 541 -1.99 -12.61 26.88
CA ALA A 541 -1.73 -12.30 28.29
C ALA A 541 -3.03 -12.00 29.06
N GLY A 542 -4.03 -11.43 28.37
CA GLY A 542 -5.32 -11.10 28.95
C GLY A 542 -6.41 -10.96 27.90
N CYS A 543 -7.64 -11.29 28.27
CA CYS A 543 -8.81 -11.15 27.42
C CYS A 543 -9.97 -10.63 28.28
N GLU A 544 -10.57 -9.52 27.86
CA GLU A 544 -11.74 -8.95 28.51
C GLU A 544 -12.77 -8.53 27.47
N THR A 545 -14.02 -8.95 27.66
CA THR A 545 -15.14 -8.58 26.78
C THR A 545 -16.12 -7.70 27.55
N ARG A 546 -16.34 -6.48 27.06
CA ARG A 546 -17.33 -5.54 27.60
C ARG A 546 -18.07 -4.86 26.47
N GLU A 547 -19.38 -4.67 26.64
CA GLU A 547 -20.25 -3.88 25.74
C GLU A 547 -20.17 -4.21 24.23
N GLY A 548 -19.79 -5.45 23.87
CA GLY A 548 -19.66 -5.86 22.47
C GLY A 548 -18.30 -5.56 21.83
N VAL A 549 -17.29 -5.28 22.66
CA VAL A 549 -15.88 -5.18 22.27
C VAL A 549 -15.06 -6.17 23.11
N THR A 550 -14.16 -6.89 22.46
CA THR A 550 -13.15 -7.71 23.13
C THR A 550 -11.81 -6.98 23.11
N ALA A 551 -11.26 -6.69 24.29
CA ALA A 551 -9.91 -6.21 24.49
C ALA A 551 -8.97 -7.42 24.72
N LEU A 552 -8.00 -7.59 23.83
CA LEU A 552 -6.97 -8.61 23.93
C LEU A 552 -5.64 -7.96 24.25
N SER A 553 -5.01 -8.44 25.31
CA SER A 553 -3.64 -8.14 25.66
C SER A 553 -2.77 -9.28 25.15
N ILE A 554 -1.88 -9.01 24.19
CA ILE A 554 -1.11 -10.05 23.48
C ILE A 554 0.38 -9.71 23.41
N LYS A 555 1.24 -10.72 23.43
CA LYS A 555 2.70 -10.60 23.38
C LYS A 555 3.25 -11.43 22.23
N SER A 556 4.11 -10.84 21.39
CA SER A 556 4.89 -11.65 20.44
C SER A 556 5.91 -12.48 21.22
N LEU A 557 6.29 -13.65 20.70
CA LEU A 557 7.37 -14.45 21.27
C LEU A 557 8.74 -13.76 21.08
N ASP A 558 8.88 -13.01 19.99
CA ASP A 558 10.13 -12.35 19.60
C ASP A 558 10.26 -10.93 20.18
N HIS A 559 9.16 -10.35 20.67
CA HIS A 559 9.15 -9.01 21.23
C HIS A 559 8.57 -8.97 22.64
N PRO A 560 9.22 -8.30 23.60
CA PRO A 560 8.84 -8.34 25.02
C PRO A 560 7.56 -7.55 25.35
N TYR A 561 6.91 -6.94 24.36
CA TYR A 561 5.87 -5.94 24.57
C TYR A 561 4.46 -6.49 24.50
N GLU A 562 3.68 -6.11 25.49
CA GLU A 562 2.25 -6.34 25.54
C GLU A 562 1.52 -5.32 24.66
N LEU A 563 0.76 -5.81 23.70
CA LEU A 563 -0.03 -5.04 22.77
C LEU A 563 -1.50 -5.19 23.12
N LEU A 564 -2.19 -4.06 23.25
CA LEU A 564 -3.63 -4.04 23.42
C LEU A 564 -4.31 -3.98 22.04
N LYS A 565 -5.24 -4.90 21.80
CA LYS A 565 -6.08 -4.96 20.59
C LYS A 565 -7.55 -4.92 20.97
N THR A 566 -8.28 -3.97 20.40
CA THR A 566 -9.72 -3.84 20.59
C THR A 566 -10.45 -4.36 19.36
N ILE A 567 -11.26 -5.41 19.54
CA ILE A 567 -11.95 -6.11 18.46
C ILE A 567 -13.46 -5.96 18.66
N PRO A 568 -14.17 -5.24 17.78
CA PRO A 568 -15.62 -5.20 17.80
C PRO A 568 -16.21 -6.59 17.51
N ILE A 569 -17.05 -7.10 18.40
CA ILE A 569 -17.72 -8.40 18.28
C ILE A 569 -19.24 -8.26 18.07
N ARG A 570 -19.72 -7.04 17.79
CA ARG A 570 -21.10 -6.76 17.39
C ARG A 570 -21.17 -6.11 16.02
N LEU A 571 -22.29 -6.35 15.35
CA LEU A 571 -22.71 -5.64 14.15
C LEU A 571 -23.36 -4.30 14.52
N ARG A 572 -23.54 -3.42 13.54
CA ARG A 572 -24.18 -2.11 13.74
C ARG A 572 -25.61 -2.19 14.28
N ASP A 573 -26.30 -3.31 14.04
CA ASP A 573 -27.66 -3.57 14.53
C ASP A 573 -27.69 -4.18 15.96
N GLY A 574 -26.54 -4.31 16.62
CA GLY A 574 -26.42 -4.81 17.99
C GLY A 574 -26.32 -6.33 18.12
N ARG A 575 -26.47 -7.10 17.04
CA ARG A 575 -26.28 -8.55 17.07
C ARG A 575 -24.81 -8.93 17.18
N ASP A 576 -24.52 -10.07 17.79
CA ASP A 576 -23.17 -10.65 17.80
C ASP A 576 -22.67 -10.89 16.37
N ASP A 577 -21.43 -10.47 16.12
CA ASP A 577 -20.74 -10.67 14.85
C ASP A 577 -20.18 -12.08 14.79
N VAL A 578 -20.95 -12.99 14.21
CA VAL A 578 -20.53 -14.39 13.98
C VAL A 578 -19.78 -14.57 12.66
N PHE A 579 -19.37 -13.48 11.99
CA PHE A 579 -18.80 -13.52 10.64
C PHE A 579 -17.30 -13.20 10.63
N TYR A 580 -16.87 -12.09 11.24
CA TYR A 580 -15.52 -11.53 11.08
C TYR A 580 -14.50 -11.87 12.19
N PRO A 581 -14.86 -11.79 13.50
CA PRO A 581 -13.87 -11.70 14.59
C PRO A 581 -13.35 -13.08 15.03
N TYR A 582 -12.85 -13.86 14.07
CA TYR A 582 -12.17 -15.13 14.33
C TYR A 582 -10.67 -14.95 14.13
N LEU A 583 -9.88 -15.57 15.00
CA LEU A 583 -8.43 -15.59 14.95
C LEU A 583 -7.94 -17.03 14.86
N ALA A 584 -6.91 -17.27 14.05
CA ALA A 584 -6.27 -18.57 13.96
C ALA A 584 -5.45 -18.84 15.22
N VAL A 585 -5.61 -20.02 15.84
CA VAL A 585 -4.92 -20.39 17.09
C VAL A 585 -3.94 -21.55 16.93
N GLU A 586 -2.88 -21.59 17.73
CA GLU A 586 -1.88 -22.67 17.70
C GLU A 586 -2.49 -24.03 18.09
N GLU A 587 -3.48 -24.00 19.00
CA GLU A 587 -4.22 -25.18 19.43
C GLU A 587 -5.04 -25.77 18.27
N LYS A 588 -4.94 -27.09 18.07
CA LYS A 588 -5.66 -27.80 16.99
C LYS A 588 -7.01 -28.38 17.43
N GLN A 589 -7.37 -28.24 18.70
CA GLN A 589 -8.62 -28.77 19.25
C GLN A 589 -9.70 -27.69 19.29
N VAL A 590 -10.90 -28.08 18.87
CA VAL A 590 -12.11 -27.26 18.99
C VAL A 590 -12.55 -27.26 20.46
N ARG A 591 -12.70 -26.07 21.06
CA ARG A 591 -13.03 -25.93 22.49
C ARG A 591 -14.39 -25.30 22.73
N PHE A 592 -14.83 -24.43 21.82
CA PHE A 592 -16.05 -23.64 21.98
C PHE A 592 -17.05 -23.88 20.85
N PRO A 593 -18.36 -23.63 21.06
CA PRO A 593 -19.37 -23.84 20.02
C PRO A 593 -19.19 -22.99 18.75
N LEU A 594 -18.47 -21.85 18.84
CA LEU A 594 -18.15 -21.00 17.70
C LEU A 594 -16.81 -21.36 17.05
N ASP A 595 -15.99 -22.17 17.71
CA ASP A 595 -14.74 -22.63 17.13
C ASP A 595 -15.02 -23.47 15.89
N PHE A 596 -14.11 -23.40 14.94
CA PHE A 596 -14.14 -24.33 13.83
C PHE A 596 -12.77 -24.63 13.28
N GLN A 597 -12.67 -25.79 12.66
CA GLN A 597 -11.43 -26.25 12.07
C GLN A 597 -11.45 -26.03 10.55
N HIS A 598 -10.34 -25.51 10.04
CA HIS A 598 -10.01 -25.57 8.63
C HIS A 598 -9.46 -26.97 8.30
N PRO A 599 -9.69 -27.52 7.10
CA PRO A 599 -9.27 -28.89 6.75
C PRO A 599 -7.76 -29.19 6.88
N ASN A 600 -6.91 -28.17 6.96
CA ASN A 600 -5.47 -28.31 7.27
C ASN A 600 -5.18 -28.51 8.78
N GLY A 601 -6.22 -28.58 9.62
CA GLY A 601 -6.13 -28.75 11.07
C GLY A 601 -6.06 -27.44 11.86
N GLN A 602 -5.99 -26.28 11.19
CA GLN A 602 -5.97 -24.96 11.83
C GLN A 602 -7.32 -24.66 12.48
N VAL A 603 -7.36 -24.37 13.79
CA VAL A 603 -8.58 -23.92 14.47
C VAL A 603 -8.68 -22.41 14.38
N LEU A 604 -9.90 -21.94 14.15
CA LEU A 604 -10.30 -20.53 14.17
C LEU A 604 -11.22 -20.33 15.37
N ARG A 605 -10.79 -19.48 16.30
CA ARG A 605 -11.48 -19.20 17.56
C ARG A 605 -12.05 -17.80 17.53
N HIS A 606 -13.29 -17.67 18.00
CA HIS A 606 -13.94 -16.36 18.09
C HIS A 606 -13.23 -15.50 19.15
N ALA A 607 -13.00 -14.22 18.88
CA ALA A 607 -12.19 -13.34 19.73
C ALA A 607 -12.63 -13.33 21.20
N LYS A 608 -13.94 -13.33 21.46
CA LYS A 608 -14.53 -13.38 22.82
C LYS A 608 -14.19 -14.64 23.63
N ASP A 609 -13.83 -15.72 22.97
CA ASP A 609 -13.59 -17.02 23.60
C ASP A 609 -12.09 -17.30 23.83
N LEU A 610 -11.21 -16.39 23.38
CA LEU A 610 -9.78 -16.45 23.67
C LEU A 610 -9.51 -16.31 25.17
N ARG A 611 -8.52 -17.07 25.66
CA ARG A 611 -8.10 -17.03 27.07
C ARG A 611 -6.61 -16.74 27.19
N SER A 612 -6.20 -16.31 28.39
CA SER A 612 -4.78 -16.18 28.72
C SER A 612 -4.04 -17.49 28.47
N GLY A 613 -2.89 -17.42 27.81
CA GLY A 613 -2.08 -18.56 27.38
C GLY A 613 -2.33 -19.00 25.94
N ASP A 614 -3.47 -18.64 25.33
CA ASP A 614 -3.77 -19.03 23.94
C ASP A 614 -2.71 -18.44 22.98
N GLY A 615 -2.22 -19.26 22.04
CA GLY A 615 -1.39 -18.82 20.93
C GLY A 615 -2.24 -18.40 19.74
N VAL A 616 -2.06 -17.19 19.25
CA VAL A 616 -2.75 -16.64 18.08
C VAL A 616 -1.76 -16.44 16.94
N LEU A 617 -2.12 -16.86 15.74
CA LEU A 617 -1.33 -16.65 14.53
C LEU A 617 -1.60 -15.26 13.95
N VAL A 618 -0.55 -14.47 13.82
CA VAL A 618 -0.62 -13.07 13.41
C VAL A 618 0.33 -12.82 12.24
N TYR A 619 -0.16 -12.15 11.22
CA TYR A 619 0.64 -11.52 10.17
C TYR A 619 0.96 -10.09 10.65
N PRO A 620 2.20 -9.82 11.07
CA PRO A 620 2.52 -8.55 11.72
C PRO A 620 2.37 -7.39 10.74
N SER A 621 1.84 -6.27 11.25
CA SER A 621 1.95 -4.98 10.59
C SER A 621 3.34 -4.41 10.86
N LEU A 622 3.98 -3.89 9.83
CA LEU A 622 5.42 -3.61 9.84
C LEU A 622 5.72 -2.20 9.36
N ILE A 623 6.81 -1.64 9.85
CA ILE A 623 7.33 -0.35 9.43
C ILE A 623 8.84 -0.41 9.19
N ALA A 624 9.30 0.30 8.16
CA ALA A 624 10.71 0.56 7.93
C ALA A 624 10.92 2.03 7.56
N THR A 625 11.99 2.62 8.08
CA THR A 625 12.33 4.03 7.80
C THR A 625 13.78 4.15 7.40
N ILE A 626 14.05 4.99 6.41
CA ILE A 626 15.41 5.34 5.97
C ILE A 626 15.52 6.85 5.81
N PHE A 627 16.64 7.42 6.23
CA PHE A 627 17.01 8.78 5.92
C PHE A 627 18.20 8.80 4.95
N MET A 628 17.97 9.28 3.73
CA MET A 628 18.96 9.39 2.68
C MET A 628 19.73 10.71 2.79
N ASP A 629 20.63 10.80 3.77
CA ASP A 629 21.64 11.86 3.85
C ASP A 629 22.68 11.78 2.70
N SER A 630 22.84 10.58 2.14
CA SER A 630 23.59 10.27 0.93
C SER A 630 22.84 9.22 0.12
N THR A 631 23.16 9.12 -1.18
CA THR A 631 22.54 8.09 -2.03
C THR A 631 22.98 6.67 -1.64
N ALA A 632 24.13 6.51 -0.97
CA ALA A 632 24.68 5.22 -0.56
C ALA A 632 23.77 4.49 0.46
N ARG A 633 23.00 5.24 1.27
CA ARG A 633 22.07 4.69 2.27
C ARG A 633 21.10 3.65 1.70
N ARG A 634 20.72 3.76 0.42
CA ARG A 634 19.80 2.82 -0.24
C ARG A 634 20.30 1.38 -0.29
N PHE A 635 21.60 1.15 -0.05
CA PHE A 635 22.22 -0.18 -0.01
C PHE A 635 22.46 -0.69 1.40
N GLU A 636 22.18 0.12 2.43
CA GLU A 636 22.34 -0.30 3.82
C GLU A 636 21.20 -1.27 4.23
N PRO A 637 21.48 -2.20 5.16
CA PRO A 637 20.45 -3.09 5.69
C PRO A 637 19.29 -2.30 6.31
N LEU A 638 18.06 -2.70 5.99
CA LEU A 638 16.87 -2.06 6.53
C LEU A 638 16.58 -2.56 7.95
N SER A 639 16.31 -1.63 8.87
CA SER A 639 15.77 -1.94 10.20
C SER A 639 14.25 -2.03 10.14
N ARG A 640 13.75 -3.26 9.94
CA ARG A 640 12.32 -3.56 9.97
C ARG A 640 11.84 -3.67 11.42
N ARG A 641 10.71 -3.03 11.71
CA ARG A 641 10.11 -2.96 13.06
C ARG A 641 8.63 -3.26 13.02
N GLN A 642 8.06 -3.66 14.16
CA GLN A 642 6.61 -3.78 14.27
C GLN A 642 5.96 -2.39 14.20
N LEU A 643 4.82 -2.27 13.52
CA LEU A 643 4.13 -0.98 13.35
C LEU A 643 3.73 -0.32 14.69
N THR A 644 3.52 -1.11 15.74
CA THR A 644 3.24 -0.61 17.09
C THR A 644 4.44 0.08 17.75
N GLU A 645 5.66 -0.28 17.36
CA GLU A 645 6.88 0.37 17.85
C GLU A 645 7.00 1.81 17.35
N TRP A 646 6.39 2.15 16.21
CA TRP A 646 6.33 3.53 15.71
C TRP A 646 5.67 4.47 16.72
N LEU A 647 4.47 4.12 17.21
CA LEU A 647 3.77 4.96 18.19
C LEU A 647 4.54 5.07 19.50
N ARG A 648 5.18 3.97 19.92
CA ARG A 648 6.03 3.99 21.12
C ARG A 648 7.26 4.87 20.94
N MET A 649 7.91 4.80 19.78
CA MET A 649 9.00 5.68 19.39
C MET A 649 8.58 7.16 19.45
N ARG A 650 7.34 7.47 19.05
CA ARG A 650 6.73 8.81 19.16
C ARG A 650 6.46 9.22 20.62
N ASP A 651 5.95 8.31 21.45
CA ASP A 651 5.70 8.56 22.86
C ASP A 651 6.98 8.73 23.67
N LEU A 652 8.04 7.99 23.33
CA LEU A 652 9.38 8.15 23.89
C LEU A 652 9.92 9.56 23.64
N TRP A 653 9.77 10.08 22.42
CA TRP A 653 10.13 11.48 22.13
C TRP A 653 9.35 12.46 23.00
N ARG A 654 8.03 12.30 23.13
CA ARG A 654 7.20 13.15 24.01
C ARG A 654 7.62 13.05 25.48
N LEU A 655 8.09 11.90 25.93
CA LEU A 655 8.61 11.72 27.28
C LEU A 655 9.95 12.44 27.44
N MET A 656 10.88 12.28 26.49
CA MET A 656 12.17 12.96 26.52
C MET A 656 12.03 14.48 26.42
N ASP A 657 11.19 14.98 25.51
CA ASP A 657 10.92 16.41 25.35
C ASP A 657 10.38 17.08 26.63
N ARG A 658 9.62 16.33 27.44
CA ARG A 658 9.11 16.82 28.74
C ARG A 658 10.17 16.87 29.84
N HIS A 659 11.18 16.00 29.79
CA HIS A 659 12.16 15.83 30.88
C HIS A 659 13.53 16.42 30.57
N ALA A 660 13.90 16.53 29.30
CA ALA A 660 15.19 17.08 28.90
C ALA A 660 15.25 18.59 29.19
N GLN A 661 16.25 18.98 29.98
CA GLN A 661 16.49 20.38 30.36
C GLN A 661 16.99 21.23 29.18
N SER A 662 17.69 20.62 28.23
CA SER A 662 18.14 21.28 27.00
C SER A 662 18.47 20.25 25.91
N GLN A 663 18.52 20.71 24.66
CA GLN A 663 18.97 19.89 23.52
C GLN A 663 20.38 19.34 23.74
N THR A 664 21.27 20.14 24.32
CA THR A 664 22.67 19.76 24.59
C THR A 664 22.76 18.67 25.65
N ALA A 665 21.96 18.77 26.71
CA ALA A 665 21.87 17.74 27.75
C ALA A 665 21.38 16.40 27.16
N LEU A 666 20.37 16.44 26.30
CA LEU A 666 19.85 15.24 25.64
C LEU A 666 20.88 14.61 24.69
N ARG A 667 21.56 15.42 23.87
CA ARG A 667 22.67 14.94 23.00
C ARG A 667 23.80 14.33 23.82
N GLY A 668 24.24 14.99 24.89
CA GLY A 668 25.30 14.49 25.75
C GLY A 668 24.93 13.16 26.42
N THR A 669 23.69 13.04 26.89
CA THR A 669 23.15 11.79 27.45
C THR A 669 23.17 10.68 26.40
N TRP A 670 22.70 10.96 25.19
CA TRP A 670 22.66 9.96 24.12
C TRP A 670 24.07 9.50 23.69
N SER A 671 24.99 10.43 23.48
CA SER A 671 26.38 10.13 23.12
C SER A 671 27.07 9.27 24.18
N GLU A 672 26.87 9.58 25.46
CA GLU A 672 27.41 8.77 26.56
C GLU A 672 26.87 7.33 26.53
N LEU A 673 25.57 7.15 26.30
CA LEU A 673 24.96 5.81 26.23
C LEU A 673 25.49 4.99 25.06
N ILE A 674 25.65 5.60 23.88
CA ILE A 674 26.19 4.93 22.69
C ILE A 674 27.66 4.56 22.90
N GLU A 675 28.50 5.50 23.33
CA GLU A 675 29.93 5.28 23.55
C GLU A 675 30.16 4.14 24.55
N ARG A 676 29.41 4.16 25.65
CA ARG A 676 29.50 3.14 26.69
C ARG A 676 28.93 1.80 26.22
N ARG A 677 27.91 1.77 25.37
CA ARG A 677 27.37 0.51 24.80
C ARG A 677 28.46 -0.24 24.03
N GLY A 678 29.25 0.47 23.22
CA GLY A 678 30.36 -0.12 22.46
C GLY A 678 31.45 -0.76 23.33
N ALA A 679 31.58 -0.36 24.60
CA ALA A 679 32.53 -0.98 25.53
C ALA A 679 32.06 -2.34 26.07
N TRP A 680 30.75 -2.63 26.00
CA TRP A 680 30.14 -3.88 26.46
C TRP A 680 29.64 -4.80 25.34
N GLN A 681 29.91 -4.43 24.07
CA GLN A 681 29.61 -5.23 22.90
C GLN A 681 30.88 -5.63 22.14
N GLY A 682 30.89 -6.82 21.56
CA GLY A 682 31.92 -7.28 20.64
C GLY A 682 31.86 -6.55 19.29
N PRO A 683 32.85 -6.77 18.40
CA PRO A 683 32.89 -6.17 17.05
C PRO A 683 31.68 -6.55 16.17
N ASP A 684 31.00 -7.64 16.52
CA ASP A 684 29.80 -8.17 15.88
C ASP A 684 28.49 -7.67 16.52
N GLY A 685 28.56 -6.77 17.50
CA GLY A 685 27.41 -6.24 18.24
C GLY A 685 26.85 -7.18 19.31
N THR A 686 27.49 -8.33 19.55
CA THR A 686 27.06 -9.26 20.60
C THR A 686 27.44 -8.74 21.99
N TRP A 687 26.54 -8.90 22.97
CA TRP A 687 26.80 -8.49 24.35
C TRP A 687 27.79 -9.43 25.02
N PHE A 688 28.78 -8.88 25.73
CA PHE A 688 29.57 -9.69 26.66
C PHE A 688 28.70 -10.23 27.81
N GLU A 689 29.13 -11.32 28.45
CA GLU A 689 28.41 -11.93 29.57
C GLU A 689 28.12 -10.91 30.68
N GLY A 690 26.84 -10.74 31.04
CA GLY A 690 26.39 -9.72 32.01
C GLY A 690 26.44 -8.26 31.51
N GLY A 691 27.01 -8.00 30.34
CA GLY A 691 27.21 -6.65 29.78
C GLY A 691 25.90 -5.91 29.52
N LYS A 692 24.87 -6.60 29.01
CA LYS A 692 23.54 -5.98 28.78
C LYS A 692 22.93 -5.47 30.09
N THR A 693 22.99 -6.27 31.14
CA THR A 693 22.43 -5.92 32.44
C THR A 693 23.18 -4.73 33.06
N ALA A 694 24.52 -4.79 33.05
CA ALA A 694 25.36 -3.70 33.56
C ALA A 694 25.14 -2.38 32.79
N TRP A 695 24.98 -2.45 31.46
CA TRP A 695 24.69 -1.28 30.64
C TRP A 695 23.30 -0.71 30.91
N LEU A 696 22.28 -1.55 31.15
CA LEU A 696 20.94 -1.09 31.54
C LEU A 696 20.95 -0.39 32.90
N ASP A 697 21.76 -0.87 33.85
CA ASP A 697 21.95 -0.21 35.14
C ASP A 697 22.66 1.15 35.00
N LEU A 698 23.67 1.24 34.12
CA LEU A 698 24.26 2.53 33.74
C LEU A 698 23.22 3.45 33.12
N ALA A 699 22.44 2.95 32.15
CA ALA A 699 21.41 3.76 31.49
C ALA A 699 20.41 4.32 32.50
N ARG A 700 20.01 3.51 33.49
CA ARG A 700 19.16 3.94 34.61
C ARG A 700 19.79 5.09 35.40
N ALA A 701 21.06 4.97 35.76
CA ALA A 701 21.78 6.03 36.48
C ALA A 701 21.88 7.32 35.64
N VAL A 702 22.27 7.20 34.36
CA VAL A 702 22.43 8.33 33.45
C VAL A 702 21.11 9.08 33.23
N PHE A 703 20.00 8.38 32.99
CA PHE A 703 18.69 9.02 32.85
C PHE A 703 18.22 9.68 34.15
N HIS A 704 18.52 9.07 35.30
CA HIS A 704 18.17 9.66 36.60
C HIS A 704 18.95 10.95 36.86
N GLU A 705 20.28 10.93 36.67
CA GLU A 705 21.16 12.05 36.98
C GLU A 705 21.06 13.19 35.96
N ARG A 706 21.08 12.89 34.66
CA ARG A 706 21.11 13.92 33.60
C ARG A 706 19.74 14.43 33.18
N LEU A 707 18.72 13.57 33.18
CA LEU A 707 17.37 13.93 32.74
C LEU A 707 16.37 14.05 33.90
N GLY A 708 16.78 13.72 35.14
CA GLY A 708 15.91 13.81 36.32
C GLY A 708 14.72 12.86 36.29
N VAL A 709 14.72 11.83 35.43
CA VAL A 709 13.57 10.94 35.24
C VAL A 709 13.48 9.95 36.40
N ARG A 710 12.26 9.68 36.88
CA ARG A 710 11.99 8.81 38.04
C ARG A 710 10.80 7.88 37.79
N GLY A 711 10.72 6.82 38.60
CA GLY A 711 9.58 5.89 38.62
C GLY A 711 9.35 5.17 37.28
N ALA A 712 8.09 4.98 36.89
CA ALA A 712 7.73 4.24 35.68
C ALA A 712 8.30 4.85 34.39
N CYS A 713 8.46 6.17 34.32
CA CYS A 713 9.06 6.85 33.17
C CYS A 713 10.55 6.47 33.00
N LEU A 714 11.27 6.28 34.11
CA LEU A 714 12.68 5.89 34.09
C LEU A 714 12.81 4.47 33.54
N GLU A 715 12.02 3.53 34.06
CA GLU A 715 12.05 2.14 33.58
C GLU A 715 11.62 2.03 32.12
N THR A 716 10.68 2.86 31.67
CA THR A 716 10.28 2.93 30.25
C THR A 716 11.45 3.35 29.36
N LEU A 717 12.25 4.35 29.77
CA LEU A 717 13.43 4.79 29.03
C LEU A 717 14.54 3.73 29.04
N VAL A 718 14.81 3.13 30.19
CA VAL A 718 15.82 2.05 30.32
C VAL A 718 15.46 0.87 29.43
N GLN A 719 14.19 0.46 29.43
CA GLN A 719 13.71 -0.61 28.56
C GLN A 719 13.83 -0.23 27.08
N ALA A 720 13.42 0.98 26.69
CA ALA A 720 13.54 1.47 25.32
C ALA A 720 15.00 1.57 24.85
N ALA A 721 15.93 1.86 25.76
CA ALA A 721 17.37 1.85 25.49
C ALA A 721 17.87 0.43 25.21
N GLY A 722 17.38 -0.57 25.95
CA GLY A 722 17.73 -1.99 25.78
C GLY A 722 17.23 -2.63 24.48
N ASP A 723 16.18 -2.07 23.89
CA ASP A 723 15.52 -2.58 22.67
C ASP A 723 15.76 -1.66 21.45
N GLU A 724 16.71 -0.74 21.55
CA GLU A 724 17.12 0.22 20.49
C GLU A 724 16.03 1.19 20.00
N LEU A 725 14.84 1.17 20.62
CA LEU A 725 13.75 2.10 20.33
C LEU A 725 14.10 3.53 20.71
N LEU A 726 14.92 3.69 21.75
CA LEU A 726 15.44 5.00 22.15
C LEU A 726 16.32 5.61 21.05
N ASP A 727 17.23 4.83 20.49
CA ASP A 727 18.15 5.30 19.44
C ASP A 727 17.37 5.69 18.20
N TRP A 728 16.40 4.87 17.80
CA TRP A 728 15.50 5.20 16.69
C TRP A 728 14.70 6.48 16.96
N SER A 729 14.19 6.67 18.19
CA SER A 729 13.43 7.87 18.57
C SER A 729 14.29 9.13 18.49
N LEU A 730 15.51 9.09 19.02
CA LEU A 730 16.44 10.21 19.03
C LEU A 730 16.96 10.52 17.63
N GLU A 731 17.36 9.51 16.86
CA GLU A 731 17.78 9.68 15.47
C GLU A 731 16.66 10.29 14.62
N TRP A 732 15.45 9.71 14.67
CA TRP A 732 14.32 10.19 13.90
C TRP A 732 13.96 11.65 14.25
N HIS A 733 13.84 11.98 15.53
CA HIS A 733 13.37 13.32 15.91
C HIS A 733 14.47 14.38 15.84
N MET A 734 15.69 14.08 16.28
CA MET A 734 16.77 15.09 16.38
C MET A 734 17.60 15.19 15.11
N SER A 735 17.88 14.07 14.43
CA SER A 735 18.72 14.05 13.23
C SER A 735 17.87 14.19 11.97
N VAL A 736 16.85 13.35 11.81
CA VAL A 736 16.02 13.31 10.59
C VAL A 736 15.05 14.49 10.54
N LEU A 737 14.23 14.70 11.59
CA LEU A 737 13.25 15.79 11.64
C LEU A 737 13.87 17.13 12.07
N LYS A 738 15.06 17.14 12.68
CA LYS A 738 15.71 18.33 13.26
C LYS A 738 14.86 19.04 14.32
N LYS A 739 14.09 18.29 15.11
CA LYS A 739 13.31 18.83 16.21
C LYS A 739 14.22 19.23 17.37
N GLN A 740 13.85 20.33 18.02
CA GLN A 740 14.44 20.79 19.26
C GLN A 740 13.52 20.48 20.43
N VAL A 741 14.12 20.23 21.59
CA VAL A 741 13.40 20.05 22.85
C VAL A 741 12.80 21.39 23.30
N SER A 742 11.55 21.36 23.76
CA SER A 742 10.76 22.54 24.16
C SER A 742 11.20 23.14 25.51
N GLY A 743 12.04 22.44 26.27
CA GLY A 743 12.48 22.78 27.63
C GLY A 743 13.46 23.96 27.77
N GLY A 744 13.80 24.67 26.69
CA GLY A 744 14.69 25.84 26.73
C GLY A 744 14.00 27.16 27.14
N ASP A 745 12.67 27.23 27.07
CA ASP A 745 11.87 28.44 27.35
C ASP A 745 10.99 28.31 28.62
N ARG A 746 11.36 27.45 29.58
CA ARG A 746 10.62 27.27 30.85
C ARG A 746 11.38 27.77 32.07
#